data_AF-A0A1V4ZJA4-F1
#
_entry.id   AF-A0A1V4ZJA4-F1
#
_cell.length_a   1.000
_cell.length_b   1.000
_cell.length_c   1.000
_cell.angle_alpha   90.00
_cell.angle_beta   90.00
_cell.angle_gamma   90.00
#
_symmetry.space_group_name_H-M   'P 1'
#
loop_
_entity.id
_entity.type
_entity.pdbx_description
1 polymer ?
#
loop_
_entity_poly.entity_id
_entity_poly.type
_entity_poly.pdbx_seq_one_letter_code
_entity_poly.pdbx_strand_id
1 'polypeptide(L)'
;MATADPSPLARYASHAIKELVHELTSQLEGAADAEDVEFVHRSRVASRRLRAALVIFDGCFPKKKAGEWTKGVKRVTKAFGNARDLDVQIIFLQEYIAPRPSSLELQDLLDGLKAKRKEAQKGVVNAIERFTDDDIALKMLDGLSEEEYRPDDIHEIKMAGHGQAQERIAEVMSWEKFVPKPEAILEHHQMRIAGKRLRYTAEIFSPAYDDDLKPFIKRLKEMQDVLGEMHDCDVWIEMLSKGADGDIGELRHDRMSRRAELHERFVLLWGEMRQVLDDLEKAMRPISNVPLAEDIKGPLIGIISDVHGNLPALNAVMADAREEGITEFLSAGDNIGFGPFTNEALMALRAGRVVSIQGNVDRDVLRYRSEGIPAKAPEEGKVLAVHLAAKDLNGDAEAYLRSLPEERRMVIAGRRVLITHASPGTTGEKVTDATTEVRLQELASMAEADIVIFGHSHSFMDREANGVRFINPGGVGRQVDGDPRASYTVWNLAEGIVQNRRVPYRLHELAEEVAGKGWPREMVLPHVSALPSGVTEPVMELDRQDCLTACEAAAGRHGQWDAHSQHVRKLSRILFKKLESLHGMDDTDLLVLECAATMHDVGWAWGGQGHHRSSFDLITMERLPMPSELKLRAAIMARYHRGSGPKKGHGLIELLPKEDARRTLMSIALLRVADGLDYGHGQVAEIGSIKKGEEKITIVLKDPAQCIAEVQASLRKSDIFQRVLGLRLEFA
;
A
#
# COMPACT_ATOMS: atom_id res chain seq x y z
N MET A 1 -5.29 12.11 22.52
CA MET A 1 -4.04 11.37 22.83
C MET A 1 -3.76 10.51 21.61
N ALA A 2 -2.75 10.87 20.82
CA ALA A 2 -2.43 10.19 19.57
C ALA A 2 -2.06 8.73 19.88
N THR A 3 -2.86 7.79 19.38
CA THR A 3 -2.59 6.36 19.47
C THR A 3 -1.32 6.07 18.68
N ALA A 4 -0.31 5.47 19.30
CA ALA A 4 0.92 5.05 18.62
C ALA A 4 0.58 4.14 17.43
N ASP A 5 1.34 4.24 16.33
CA ASP A 5 1.23 3.36 15.17
C ASP A 5 1.35 1.89 15.65
N PRO A 6 0.37 1.01 15.36
CA PRO A 6 0.48 -0.40 15.70
C PRO A 6 1.73 -0.99 15.07
N SER A 7 2.47 -1.82 15.82
CA SER A 7 3.67 -2.47 15.28
C SER A 7 3.35 -3.34 14.05
N PRO A 8 4.34 -3.65 13.19
CA PRO A 8 4.20 -4.59 12.08
C PRO A 8 3.44 -5.88 12.46
N LEU A 9 3.80 -6.45 13.62
CA LEU A 9 3.13 -7.63 14.16
C LEU A 9 1.68 -7.36 14.59
N ALA A 10 1.35 -6.18 15.11
CA ALA A 10 0.00 -5.80 15.53
C ALA A 10 -0.95 -5.55 14.34
N ARG A 11 -0.42 -5.01 13.21
CA ARG A 11 -1.17 -4.93 11.94
C ARG A 11 -1.45 -6.32 11.38
N TYR A 12 -0.42 -7.18 11.34
CA TYR A 12 -0.58 -8.57 10.93
C TYR A 12 -1.60 -9.32 11.78
N ALA A 13 -1.51 -9.13 13.11
CA ALA A 13 -2.48 -9.67 14.06
C ALA A 13 -3.90 -9.21 13.77
N SER A 14 -4.09 -7.91 13.49
CA SER A 14 -5.39 -7.34 13.18
C SER A 14 -5.98 -7.92 11.91
N HIS A 15 -5.20 -8.04 10.84
CA HIS A 15 -5.64 -8.69 9.60
C HIS A 15 -6.04 -10.15 9.85
N ALA A 16 -5.15 -10.95 10.46
CA ALA A 16 -5.42 -12.36 10.73
C ALA A 16 -6.66 -12.55 11.63
N ILE A 17 -6.84 -11.72 12.65
CA ILE A 17 -7.98 -11.79 13.56
C ILE A 17 -9.27 -11.34 12.84
N LYS A 18 -9.23 -10.31 12.00
CA LYS A 18 -10.39 -9.82 11.23
C LYS A 18 -10.95 -10.90 10.31
N GLU A 19 -10.08 -11.54 9.53
CA GLU A 19 -10.46 -12.67 8.66
C GLU A 19 -11.10 -13.81 9.47
N LEU A 20 -10.51 -14.16 10.60
CA LEU A 20 -11.02 -15.21 11.47
C LEU A 20 -12.34 -14.82 12.18
N VAL A 21 -12.57 -13.54 12.47
CA VAL A 21 -13.85 -13.03 12.98
C VAL A 21 -14.91 -13.11 11.90
N HIS A 22 -14.62 -12.69 10.66
CA HIS A 22 -15.56 -12.79 9.55
C HIS A 22 -15.88 -14.24 9.19
N GLU A 23 -14.87 -15.11 9.12
CA GLU A 23 -15.05 -16.55 8.94
C GLU A 23 -16.00 -17.09 10.02
N LEU A 24 -15.80 -16.71 11.29
CA LEU A 24 -16.69 -17.13 12.37
C LEU A 24 -18.11 -16.56 12.22
N THR A 25 -18.26 -15.24 12.04
CA THR A 25 -19.58 -14.57 12.01
C THR A 25 -20.44 -15.04 10.85
N SER A 26 -19.84 -15.31 9.68
CA SER A 26 -20.53 -15.83 8.51
C SER A 26 -21.21 -17.19 8.73
N GLN A 27 -20.76 -17.95 9.73
CA GLN A 27 -21.29 -19.27 10.04
C GLN A 27 -22.30 -19.25 11.20
N LEU A 28 -22.42 -18.15 11.93
CA LEU A 28 -23.21 -18.11 13.18
C LEU A 28 -24.71 -18.26 12.93
N GLU A 29 -25.26 -17.62 11.90
CA GLU A 29 -26.69 -17.72 11.60
C GLU A 29 -27.08 -19.16 11.26
N GLY A 30 -26.37 -19.77 10.28
CA GLY A 30 -26.58 -21.19 9.96
C GLY A 30 -26.31 -22.14 11.14
N ALA A 31 -25.38 -21.80 12.03
CA ALA A 31 -25.13 -22.58 13.23
C ALA A 31 -26.23 -22.42 14.30
N ALA A 32 -26.92 -21.28 14.34
CA ALA A 32 -28.06 -21.03 15.21
C ALA A 32 -29.31 -21.77 14.72
N ASP A 33 -29.54 -21.77 13.40
CA ASP A 33 -30.67 -22.45 12.75
C ASP A 33 -30.56 -23.98 12.85
N ALA A 34 -29.33 -24.50 12.86
CA ALA A 34 -29.00 -25.91 13.03
C ALA A 34 -29.61 -26.87 12.00
N GLU A 35 -29.90 -26.37 10.80
CA GLU A 35 -30.35 -27.19 9.67
C GLU A 35 -29.22 -28.07 9.08
N ASP A 36 -27.98 -27.58 9.12
CA ASP A 36 -26.79 -28.32 8.71
C ASP A 36 -25.71 -28.26 9.81
N VAL A 37 -25.32 -29.44 10.31
CA VAL A 37 -24.32 -29.64 11.37
C VAL A 37 -22.92 -29.14 10.96
N GLU A 38 -22.67 -28.94 9.67
CA GLU A 38 -21.39 -28.42 9.19
C GLU A 38 -21.20 -26.92 9.49
N PHE A 39 -22.27 -26.14 9.67
CA PHE A 39 -22.13 -24.76 10.16
C PHE A 39 -21.55 -24.71 11.57
N VAL A 40 -21.99 -25.62 12.45
CA VAL A 40 -21.42 -25.76 13.80
C VAL A 40 -19.96 -26.23 13.74
N HIS A 41 -19.62 -27.12 12.81
CA HIS A 41 -18.24 -27.55 12.59
C HIS A 41 -17.31 -26.40 12.19
N ARG A 42 -17.67 -25.69 11.11
CA ARG A 42 -16.90 -24.57 10.57
C ARG A 42 -16.79 -23.45 11.59
N SER A 43 -17.88 -23.09 12.27
CA SER A 43 -17.88 -22.12 13.38
C SER A 43 -16.89 -22.50 14.48
N ARG A 44 -16.86 -23.78 14.89
CA ARG A 44 -15.93 -24.25 15.92
C ARG A 44 -14.47 -24.19 15.45
N VAL A 45 -14.19 -24.47 14.19
CA VAL A 45 -12.83 -24.40 13.63
C VAL A 45 -12.36 -22.95 13.59
N ALA A 46 -13.17 -22.06 13.01
CA ALA A 46 -12.89 -20.62 12.95
C ALA A 46 -12.67 -20.04 14.36
N SER A 47 -13.55 -20.34 15.32
CA SER A 47 -13.44 -19.81 16.69
C SER A 47 -12.18 -20.30 17.43
N ARG A 48 -11.70 -21.52 17.15
CA ARG A 48 -10.45 -22.06 17.71
C ARG A 48 -9.22 -21.39 17.12
N ARG A 49 -9.19 -21.18 15.80
CA ARG A 49 -8.12 -20.43 15.12
C ARG A 49 -8.08 -18.99 15.62
N LEU A 50 -9.23 -18.34 15.72
CA LEU A 50 -9.38 -17.00 16.29
C LEU A 50 -8.83 -16.92 17.72
N ARG A 51 -9.18 -17.90 18.56
CA ARG A 51 -8.65 -17.96 19.93
C ARG A 51 -7.13 -18.19 19.96
N ALA A 52 -6.58 -18.96 19.03
CA ALA A 52 -5.14 -19.17 18.95
C ALA A 52 -4.42 -17.88 18.54
N ALA A 53 -4.95 -17.16 17.54
CA ALA A 53 -4.44 -15.86 17.12
C ALA A 53 -4.43 -14.85 18.28
N LEU A 54 -5.51 -14.77 19.08
CA LEU A 54 -5.56 -13.88 20.25
C LEU A 54 -4.48 -14.19 21.31
N VAL A 55 -4.02 -15.44 21.40
CA VAL A 55 -2.94 -15.83 22.33
C VAL A 55 -1.58 -15.49 21.73
N ILE A 56 -1.35 -15.79 20.45
CA ILE A 56 -0.09 -15.48 19.75
C ILE A 56 0.18 -13.98 19.77
N PHE A 57 -0.88 -13.17 19.62
CA PHE A 57 -0.80 -11.71 19.54
C PHE A 57 -1.25 -11.01 20.83
N ASP A 58 -1.19 -11.65 22.00
CA ASP A 58 -1.62 -11.05 23.29
C ASP A 58 -0.88 -9.73 23.60
N GLY A 59 0.37 -9.62 23.17
CA GLY A 59 1.18 -8.39 23.30
C GLY A 59 0.80 -7.26 22.36
N CYS A 60 0.00 -7.52 21.33
CA CYS A 60 -0.36 -6.55 20.28
C CYS A 60 -1.57 -5.68 20.67
N PHE A 61 -2.36 -6.07 21.67
CA PHE A 61 -3.60 -5.40 22.03
C PHE A 61 -3.64 -5.00 23.52
N PRO A 62 -4.39 -3.94 23.89
CA PRO A 62 -4.55 -3.58 25.29
C PRO A 62 -5.15 -4.74 26.10
N LYS A 63 -4.46 -5.16 27.17
CA LYS A 63 -4.82 -6.35 27.98
C LYS A 63 -6.29 -6.43 28.38
N LYS A 64 -6.93 -5.30 28.68
CA LYS A 64 -8.36 -5.26 29.06
C LYS A 64 -9.27 -5.66 27.89
N LYS A 65 -9.02 -5.14 26.69
CA LYS A 65 -9.79 -5.45 25.46
C LYS A 65 -9.53 -6.89 25.01
N ALA A 66 -8.26 -7.28 24.89
CA ALA A 66 -7.86 -8.64 24.53
C ALA A 66 -8.46 -9.69 25.49
N GLY A 67 -8.52 -9.39 26.79
CA GLY A 67 -9.15 -10.22 27.80
C GLY A 67 -10.66 -10.36 27.65
N GLU A 68 -11.38 -9.30 27.25
CA GLU A 68 -12.82 -9.35 26.95
C GLU A 68 -13.11 -10.21 25.71
N TRP A 69 -12.39 -9.95 24.61
CA TRP A 69 -12.50 -10.71 23.36
C TRP A 69 -12.21 -12.19 23.58
N THR A 70 -11.12 -12.50 24.27
CA THR A 70 -10.74 -13.88 24.59
C THR A 70 -11.83 -14.58 25.40
N LYS A 71 -12.50 -13.90 26.34
CA LYS A 71 -13.63 -14.48 27.09
C LYS A 71 -14.85 -14.73 26.20
N GLY A 72 -15.20 -13.80 25.33
CA GLY A 72 -16.31 -13.93 24.37
C GLY A 72 -16.07 -15.08 23.40
N VAL A 73 -14.93 -15.08 22.70
CA VAL A 73 -14.53 -16.15 21.76
C VAL A 73 -14.43 -17.50 22.47
N LYS A 74 -13.93 -17.55 23.71
CA LYS A 74 -13.88 -18.79 24.51
C LYS A 74 -15.28 -19.33 24.82
N ARG A 75 -16.27 -18.46 25.08
CA ARG A 75 -17.66 -18.85 25.36
C ARG A 75 -18.28 -19.54 24.14
N VAL A 76 -18.22 -18.92 22.96
CA VAL A 76 -18.75 -19.51 21.73
C VAL A 76 -17.97 -20.76 21.33
N THR A 77 -16.63 -20.76 21.45
CA THR A 77 -15.82 -21.94 21.19
C THR A 77 -16.20 -23.13 22.08
N LYS A 78 -16.55 -22.88 23.35
CA LYS A 78 -17.01 -23.93 24.27
C LYS A 78 -18.39 -24.44 23.87
N ALA A 79 -19.33 -23.56 23.53
CA ALA A 79 -20.68 -23.95 23.12
C ALA A 79 -20.66 -24.78 21.82
N PHE A 80 -19.94 -24.31 20.79
CA PHE A 80 -19.74 -25.07 19.55
C PHE A 80 -18.96 -26.36 19.77
N GLY A 81 -18.02 -26.38 20.72
CA GLY A 81 -17.34 -27.60 21.16
C GLY A 81 -18.35 -28.63 21.65
N ASN A 82 -19.13 -28.29 22.67
CA ASN A 82 -20.13 -29.17 23.26
C ASN A 82 -21.15 -29.69 22.22
N ALA A 83 -21.59 -28.83 21.31
CA ALA A 83 -22.51 -29.19 20.24
C ALA A 83 -21.85 -30.11 19.20
N ARG A 84 -20.68 -29.74 18.66
CA ARG A 84 -20.00 -30.55 17.63
C ARG A 84 -19.53 -31.89 18.17
N ASP A 85 -19.11 -31.96 19.43
CA ASP A 85 -18.70 -33.22 20.02
C ASP A 85 -19.89 -34.19 20.07
N LEU A 86 -21.11 -33.70 20.35
CA LEU A 86 -22.34 -34.49 20.23
C LEU A 86 -22.72 -34.78 18.77
N ASP A 87 -22.54 -33.85 17.82
CA ASP A 87 -22.80 -34.11 16.39
C ASP A 87 -21.91 -35.25 15.87
N VAL A 88 -20.62 -35.23 16.20
CA VAL A 88 -19.67 -36.28 15.83
C VAL A 88 -20.09 -37.61 16.43
N GLN A 89 -20.52 -37.63 17.69
CA GLN A 89 -21.03 -38.84 18.35
C GLN A 89 -22.32 -39.36 17.71
N ILE A 90 -23.25 -38.46 17.36
CA ILE A 90 -24.53 -38.80 16.73
C ILE A 90 -24.30 -39.38 15.33
N ILE A 91 -23.51 -38.72 14.49
CA ILE A 91 -23.19 -39.20 13.12
C ILE A 91 -22.55 -40.58 13.19
N PHE A 92 -21.52 -40.73 14.03
CA PHE A 92 -20.87 -42.02 14.21
C PHE A 92 -21.85 -43.10 14.68
N LEU A 93 -22.67 -42.80 15.70
CA LEU A 93 -23.61 -43.79 16.25
C LEU A 93 -24.72 -44.12 15.24
N GLN A 94 -25.18 -43.17 14.42
CA GLN A 94 -26.13 -43.41 13.34
C GLN A 94 -25.55 -44.35 12.29
N GLU A 95 -24.32 -44.12 11.85
CA GLU A 95 -23.61 -45.00 10.91
C GLU A 95 -23.38 -46.40 11.50
N TYR A 96 -23.10 -46.47 12.80
CA TYR A 96 -22.92 -47.73 13.53
C TYR A 96 -24.23 -48.53 13.70
N ILE A 97 -25.35 -47.83 13.90
CA ILE A 97 -26.71 -48.40 14.02
C ILE A 97 -27.31 -48.77 12.65
N ALA A 98 -26.97 -48.07 11.56
CA ALA A 98 -27.55 -48.33 10.23
C ALA A 98 -27.57 -49.82 9.81
N PRO A 99 -26.51 -50.63 10.05
CA PRO A 99 -26.56 -52.08 9.79
C PRO A 99 -27.28 -52.92 10.86
N ARG A 100 -27.69 -52.31 11.99
CA ARG A 100 -28.33 -52.92 13.17
C ARG A 100 -29.60 -52.14 13.61
N PRO A 101 -30.61 -51.95 12.74
CA PRO A 101 -31.71 -51.01 12.99
C PRO A 101 -32.68 -51.44 14.10
N SER A 102 -32.56 -52.65 14.63
CA SER A 102 -33.48 -53.22 15.63
C SER A 102 -32.97 -53.11 17.08
N SER A 103 -31.79 -52.53 17.32
CA SER A 103 -31.26 -52.35 18.68
C SER A 103 -31.97 -51.21 19.41
N LEU A 104 -32.81 -51.54 20.39
CA LEU A 104 -33.46 -50.53 21.22
C LEU A 104 -32.45 -49.77 22.09
N GLU A 105 -31.43 -50.46 22.63
CA GLU A 105 -30.44 -49.86 23.53
C GLU A 105 -29.59 -48.78 22.82
N LEU A 106 -29.10 -49.07 21.61
CA LEU A 106 -28.35 -48.11 20.82
C LEU A 106 -29.24 -46.97 20.33
N GLN A 107 -30.50 -47.28 20.00
CA GLN A 107 -31.46 -46.27 19.59
C GLN A 107 -31.82 -45.31 20.73
N ASP A 108 -32.01 -45.82 21.96
CA ASP A 108 -32.23 -45.02 23.16
C ASP A 108 -31.01 -44.14 23.48
N LEU A 109 -29.80 -44.68 23.32
CA LEU A 109 -28.56 -43.90 23.47
C LEU A 109 -28.47 -42.79 22.42
N LEU A 110 -28.78 -43.10 21.16
CA LEU A 110 -28.81 -42.14 20.07
C LEU A 110 -29.84 -41.04 20.33
N ASP A 111 -31.04 -41.40 20.79
CA ASP A 111 -32.10 -40.45 21.08
C ASP A 111 -31.75 -39.59 22.31
N GLY A 112 -31.06 -40.17 23.30
CA GLY A 112 -30.46 -39.44 24.42
C GLY A 112 -29.41 -38.43 23.96
N LEU A 113 -28.53 -38.80 23.02
CA LEU A 113 -27.55 -37.89 22.44
C LEU A 113 -28.20 -36.80 21.59
N LYS A 114 -29.20 -37.13 20.78
CA LYS A 114 -30.00 -36.15 20.02
C LYS A 114 -30.72 -35.17 20.94
N ALA A 115 -31.30 -35.65 22.04
CA ALA A 115 -31.92 -34.81 23.06
C ALA A 115 -30.88 -33.88 23.71
N LYS A 116 -29.71 -34.40 24.08
CA LYS A 116 -28.59 -33.58 24.59
C LYS A 116 -28.10 -32.58 23.54
N ARG A 117 -28.05 -32.95 22.27
CA ARG A 117 -27.63 -32.06 21.18
C ARG A 117 -28.64 -30.95 20.93
N LYS A 118 -29.93 -31.27 21.01
CA LYS A 118 -31.03 -30.29 20.97
C LYS A 118 -30.94 -29.32 22.15
N GLU A 119 -30.58 -29.80 23.34
CA GLU A 119 -30.34 -28.93 24.49
C GLU A 119 -29.06 -28.10 24.32
N ALA A 120 -27.97 -28.71 23.84
CA ALA A 120 -26.73 -28.01 23.52
C ALA A 120 -26.94 -26.94 22.43
N GLN A 121 -27.91 -27.13 21.54
CA GLN A 121 -28.28 -26.12 20.53
C GLN A 121 -28.77 -24.84 21.20
N LYS A 122 -29.56 -24.93 22.28
CA LYS A 122 -29.94 -23.74 23.05
C LYS A 122 -28.72 -23.03 23.63
N GLY A 123 -27.74 -23.82 24.08
CA GLY A 123 -26.44 -23.30 24.53
C GLY A 123 -25.64 -22.62 23.41
N VAL A 124 -25.69 -23.15 22.19
CA VAL A 124 -25.10 -22.53 20.99
C VAL A 124 -25.82 -21.22 20.69
N VAL A 125 -27.14 -21.24 20.55
CA VAL A 125 -27.96 -20.05 20.28
C VAL A 125 -27.70 -18.97 21.32
N ASN A 126 -27.78 -19.28 22.61
CA ASN A 126 -27.49 -18.31 23.68
C ASN A 126 -26.04 -17.82 23.67
N ALA A 127 -25.07 -18.67 23.32
CA ALA A 127 -23.68 -18.23 23.19
C ALA A 127 -23.48 -17.28 22.01
N ILE A 128 -24.17 -17.54 20.88
CA ILE A 128 -24.19 -16.68 19.69
C ILE A 128 -24.89 -15.38 20.02
N GLU A 129 -26.11 -15.43 20.55
CA GLU A 129 -26.88 -14.26 21.00
C GLU A 129 -26.03 -13.39 21.91
N ARG A 130 -25.42 -13.94 22.96
CA ARG A 130 -24.54 -13.14 23.82
C ARG A 130 -23.30 -12.62 23.09
N PHE A 131 -22.75 -13.36 22.14
CA PHE A 131 -21.59 -12.89 21.36
C PHE A 131 -21.98 -11.72 20.46
N THR A 132 -23.21 -11.72 19.95
CA THR A 132 -23.83 -10.65 19.16
C THR A 132 -24.30 -9.49 20.04
N ASP A 133 -25.05 -9.73 21.11
CA ASP A 133 -25.61 -8.73 22.04
C ASP A 133 -24.54 -8.02 22.86
N ASP A 134 -23.50 -8.75 23.30
CA ASP A 134 -22.32 -8.12 23.92
C ASP A 134 -21.48 -7.38 22.87
N ASP A 135 -21.89 -7.38 21.59
CA ASP A 135 -21.22 -6.82 20.42
C ASP A 135 -19.76 -7.27 20.33
N ILE A 136 -19.43 -8.52 20.71
CA ILE A 136 -18.02 -8.93 20.82
C ILE A 136 -17.34 -8.89 19.46
N ALA A 137 -18.00 -9.38 18.41
CA ALA A 137 -17.46 -9.30 17.05
C ALA A 137 -17.20 -7.85 16.64
N LEU A 138 -18.19 -6.96 16.85
CA LEU A 138 -18.07 -5.54 16.52
C LEU A 138 -16.97 -4.87 17.35
N LYS A 139 -16.94 -5.08 18.67
CA LYS A 139 -15.89 -4.59 19.56
C LYS A 139 -14.50 -5.11 19.22
N MET A 140 -14.41 -6.35 18.71
CA MET A 140 -13.17 -6.90 18.19
C MET A 140 -12.77 -6.07 16.98
N LEU A 141 -13.60 -6.05 15.93
CA LEU A 141 -13.35 -5.29 14.71
C LEU A 141 -13.01 -3.82 15.00
N ASP A 142 -13.80 -3.13 15.83
CA ASP A 142 -13.59 -1.74 16.29
C ASP A 142 -12.27 -1.52 17.03
N GLY A 143 -11.74 -2.57 17.68
CA GLY A 143 -10.46 -2.49 18.39
C GLY A 143 -9.29 -3.08 17.64
N LEU A 144 -9.51 -3.72 16.49
CA LEU A 144 -8.46 -4.09 15.56
C LEU A 144 -7.97 -2.85 14.82
N SER A 145 -6.72 -2.90 14.38
CA SER A 145 -6.27 -1.92 13.41
C SER A 145 -7.04 -2.12 12.11
N GLU A 146 -7.61 -1.06 11.56
CA GLU A 146 -8.11 -1.07 10.18
C GLU A 146 -6.96 -1.02 9.15
N GLU A 147 -5.71 -0.81 9.60
CA GLU A 147 -4.53 -0.86 8.74
C GLU A 147 -4.08 -2.30 8.46
N GLU A 148 -3.95 -2.64 7.18
CA GLU A 148 -3.29 -3.87 6.72
C GLU A 148 -1.78 -3.83 7.00
N TYR A 149 -1.18 -5.02 7.15
CA TYR A 149 0.26 -5.14 7.26
C TYR A 149 0.93 -4.91 5.90
N ARG A 150 2.11 -4.30 5.94
CA ARG A 150 2.81 -3.79 4.76
C ARG A 150 3.83 -4.81 4.23
N PRO A 151 4.26 -4.73 2.96
CA PRO A 151 5.33 -5.59 2.44
C PRO A 151 6.63 -5.57 3.26
N ASP A 152 6.86 -4.49 4.00
CA ASP A 152 8.09 -4.25 4.75
C ASP A 152 8.05 -4.89 6.13
N ASP A 153 6.84 -4.90 6.70
CA ASP A 153 6.47 -5.59 7.93
C ASP A 153 6.80 -7.10 7.83
N ILE A 154 6.81 -7.66 6.62
CA ILE A 154 7.00 -9.10 6.36
C ILE A 154 8.25 -9.64 7.05
N HIS A 155 9.34 -8.87 7.11
CA HIS A 155 10.55 -9.37 7.77
C HIS A 155 10.36 -9.53 9.28
N GLU A 156 9.80 -8.52 9.95
CA GLU A 156 9.51 -8.57 11.39
C GLU A 156 8.43 -9.62 11.71
N ILE A 157 7.42 -9.75 10.84
CA ILE A 157 6.37 -10.78 10.94
C ILE A 157 6.97 -12.18 10.82
N LYS A 158 7.88 -12.42 9.85
CA LYS A 158 8.59 -13.70 9.69
C LYS A 158 9.49 -14.00 10.88
N MET A 159 10.15 -12.98 11.46
CA MET A 159 10.92 -13.13 12.69
C MET A 159 10.05 -13.56 13.88
N ALA A 160 8.89 -12.91 14.07
CA ALA A 160 7.94 -13.26 15.13
C ALA A 160 7.34 -14.67 14.91
N GLY A 161 6.96 -14.98 13.66
CA GLY A 161 6.42 -16.28 13.28
C GLY A 161 7.40 -17.42 13.53
N HIS A 162 8.67 -17.24 13.16
CA HIS A 162 9.75 -18.19 13.44
C HIS A 162 9.92 -18.43 14.94
N GLY A 163 9.99 -17.36 15.76
CA GLY A 163 10.11 -17.50 17.21
C GLY A 163 8.95 -18.27 17.84
N GLN A 164 7.71 -17.98 17.42
CA GLN A 164 6.52 -18.70 17.88
C GLN A 164 6.53 -20.18 17.44
N ALA A 165 6.94 -20.46 16.21
CA ALA A 165 7.04 -21.82 15.70
C ALA A 165 8.04 -22.66 16.52
N GLN A 166 9.22 -22.09 16.84
CA GLN A 166 10.23 -22.76 17.67
C GLN A 166 9.69 -23.16 19.05
N GLU A 167 8.97 -22.26 19.73
CA GLU A 167 8.35 -22.58 21.02
C GLU A 167 7.32 -23.70 20.91
N ARG A 168 6.46 -23.68 19.88
CA ARG A 168 5.41 -24.69 19.70
C ARG A 168 5.98 -26.05 19.29
N ILE A 169 7.01 -26.07 18.46
CA ILE A 169 7.75 -27.30 18.12
C ILE A 169 8.33 -27.91 19.40
N ALA A 170 8.99 -27.11 20.23
CA ALA A 170 9.53 -27.58 21.51
C ALA A 170 8.43 -28.13 22.45
N GLU A 171 7.25 -27.49 22.49
CA GLU A 171 6.09 -27.98 23.25
C GLU A 171 5.64 -29.37 22.79
N VAL A 172 5.48 -29.58 21.47
CA VAL A 172 5.10 -30.89 20.91
C VAL A 172 6.16 -31.94 21.25
N MET A 173 7.43 -31.60 21.06
CA MET A 173 8.56 -32.51 21.34
C MET A 173 8.65 -32.89 22.83
N SER A 174 8.17 -32.05 23.75
CA SER A 174 8.19 -32.36 25.19
C SER A 174 7.35 -33.59 25.59
N TRP A 175 6.36 -33.96 24.77
CA TRP A 175 5.47 -35.10 24.98
C TRP A 175 5.95 -36.39 24.31
N GLU A 176 7.01 -36.31 23.51
CA GLU A 176 7.52 -37.41 22.70
C GLU A 176 7.71 -38.73 23.47
N LYS A 177 8.22 -38.66 24.70
CA LYS A 177 8.47 -39.85 25.53
C LYS A 177 7.23 -40.68 25.85
N PHE A 178 6.04 -40.13 25.64
CA PHE A 178 4.77 -40.82 25.87
C PHE A 178 4.20 -41.45 24.60
N VAL A 179 4.69 -41.06 23.41
CA VAL A 179 4.24 -41.61 22.11
C VAL A 179 4.18 -43.14 22.07
N PRO A 180 5.16 -43.91 22.59
CA PRO A 180 5.10 -45.38 22.51
C PRO A 180 4.18 -46.03 23.57
N LYS A 181 3.52 -45.25 24.45
CA LYS A 181 2.80 -45.76 25.62
C LYS A 181 1.28 -45.74 25.43
N PRO A 182 0.63 -46.86 25.07
CA PRO A 182 -0.80 -46.86 24.77
C PRO A 182 -1.70 -46.39 25.91
N GLU A 183 -1.26 -46.60 27.16
CA GLU A 183 -1.93 -46.19 28.39
C GLU A 183 -1.83 -44.69 28.72
N ALA A 184 -0.95 -43.93 28.05
CA ALA A 184 -0.71 -42.50 28.28
C ALA A 184 -1.81 -41.61 27.65
N ILE A 185 -3.07 -41.92 27.96
CA ILE A 185 -4.26 -41.30 27.37
C ILE A 185 -4.24 -39.77 27.57
N LEU A 186 -3.91 -39.32 28.78
CA LEU A 186 -3.90 -37.89 29.10
C LEU A 186 -2.79 -37.15 28.35
N GLU A 187 -1.61 -37.74 28.24
CA GLU A 187 -0.46 -37.17 27.57
C GLU A 187 -0.64 -37.14 26.05
N HIS A 188 -1.22 -38.17 25.44
CA HIS A 188 -1.62 -38.14 24.02
C HIS A 188 -2.62 -37.03 23.74
N HIS A 189 -3.55 -36.80 24.66
CA HIS A 189 -4.48 -35.68 24.56
C HIS A 189 -3.74 -34.32 24.66
N GLN A 190 -2.78 -34.16 25.58
CA GLN A 190 -1.96 -32.94 25.65
C GLN A 190 -1.13 -32.72 24.39
N MET A 191 -0.52 -33.78 23.86
CA MET A 191 0.27 -33.74 22.63
C MET A 191 -0.59 -33.33 21.43
N ARG A 192 -1.83 -33.84 21.35
CA ARG A 192 -2.81 -33.38 20.36
C ARG A 192 -3.11 -31.89 20.48
N ILE A 193 -3.23 -31.36 21.70
CA ILE A 193 -3.43 -29.92 21.93
C ILE A 193 -2.20 -29.13 21.47
N ALA A 194 -0.99 -29.57 21.82
CA ALA A 194 0.26 -28.95 21.39
C ALA A 194 0.39 -28.94 19.86
N GLY A 195 0.12 -30.07 19.19
CA GLY A 195 0.15 -30.17 17.74
C GLY A 195 -0.85 -29.23 17.07
N LYS A 196 -2.07 -29.11 17.63
CA LYS A 196 -3.06 -28.12 17.17
C LYS A 196 -2.53 -26.70 17.27
N ARG A 197 -1.89 -26.34 18.39
CA ARG A 197 -1.30 -25.01 18.56
C ARG A 197 -0.23 -24.73 17.49
N LEU A 198 0.69 -25.66 17.26
CA LEU A 198 1.72 -25.53 16.22
C LEU A 198 1.09 -25.35 14.83
N ARG A 199 0.10 -26.19 14.47
CA ARG A 199 -0.58 -26.08 13.17
C ARG A 199 -1.29 -24.74 13.02
N TYR A 200 -1.98 -24.26 14.06
CA TYR A 200 -2.62 -22.94 14.01
C TYR A 200 -1.59 -21.82 13.90
N THR A 201 -0.45 -21.90 14.58
CA THR A 201 0.65 -20.96 14.39
C THR A 201 1.10 -20.95 12.92
N ALA A 202 1.37 -22.12 12.33
CA ALA A 202 1.77 -22.21 10.93
C ALA A 202 0.68 -21.69 9.96
N GLU A 203 -0.59 -22.02 10.19
CA GLU A 203 -1.72 -21.53 9.40
C GLU A 203 -1.89 -20.01 9.50
N ILE A 204 -1.73 -19.45 10.70
CA ILE A 204 -1.85 -18.02 10.95
C ILE A 204 -0.73 -17.26 10.25
N PHE A 205 0.51 -17.78 10.28
CA PHE A 205 1.65 -17.15 9.63
C PHE A 205 1.81 -17.50 8.14
N SER A 206 1.12 -18.52 7.62
CA SER A 206 1.18 -18.98 6.22
C SER A 206 1.08 -17.85 5.19
N PRO A 207 0.16 -16.86 5.35
CA PRO A 207 0.08 -15.73 4.42
C PRO A 207 1.36 -14.89 4.33
N ALA A 208 2.17 -14.82 5.39
CA ALA A 208 3.43 -14.08 5.37
C ALA A 208 4.52 -14.80 4.56
N TYR A 209 4.36 -16.10 4.27
CA TYR A 209 5.30 -16.94 3.53
C TYR A 209 4.73 -17.36 2.16
N ASP A 210 3.84 -16.56 1.57
CA ASP A 210 3.22 -16.83 0.27
C ASP A 210 2.60 -18.24 0.18
N ASP A 211 2.13 -18.75 1.33
CA ASP A 211 1.55 -20.08 1.50
C ASP A 211 2.48 -21.29 1.31
N ASP A 212 3.79 -21.08 1.31
CA ASP A 212 4.81 -22.15 1.26
C ASP A 212 4.74 -23.10 2.47
N LEU A 213 4.02 -22.73 3.53
CA LEU A 213 3.83 -23.57 4.72
C LEU A 213 2.73 -24.64 4.56
N LYS A 214 1.89 -24.56 3.52
CA LYS A 214 0.75 -25.48 3.28
C LYS A 214 1.13 -26.98 3.30
N PRO A 215 2.25 -27.43 2.70
CA PRO A 215 2.66 -28.83 2.76
C PRO A 215 2.89 -29.33 4.19
N PHE A 216 3.52 -28.52 5.04
CA PHE A 216 3.77 -28.86 6.46
C PHE A 216 2.47 -28.86 7.27
N ILE A 217 1.60 -27.87 7.04
CA ILE A 217 0.27 -27.80 7.66
C ILE A 217 -0.54 -29.06 7.36
N LYS A 218 -0.50 -29.56 6.12
CA LYS A 218 -1.17 -30.80 5.73
C LYS A 218 -0.66 -31.99 6.55
N ARG A 219 0.66 -32.13 6.71
CA ARG A 219 1.26 -33.21 7.51
C ARG A 219 0.92 -33.09 9.00
N LEU A 220 0.94 -31.88 9.56
CA LEU A 220 0.49 -31.65 10.94
C LEU A 220 -0.98 -32.00 11.14
N LYS A 221 -1.83 -31.77 10.13
CA LYS A 221 -3.25 -32.16 10.14
C LYS A 221 -3.40 -33.68 10.17
N GLU A 222 -2.66 -34.41 9.34
CA GLU A 222 -2.69 -35.88 9.32
C GLU A 222 -2.37 -36.49 10.71
N MET A 223 -1.38 -35.95 11.42
CA MET A 223 -1.08 -36.36 12.80
C MET A 223 -2.24 -36.05 13.76
N GLN A 224 -2.85 -34.87 13.62
CA GLN A 224 -3.95 -34.45 14.47
C GLN A 224 -5.24 -35.21 14.23
N ASP A 225 -5.46 -35.69 13.01
CA ASP A 225 -6.62 -36.51 12.66
C ASP A 225 -6.51 -37.87 13.36
N VAL A 226 -5.34 -38.53 13.33
CA VAL A 226 -5.09 -39.78 14.08
C VAL A 226 -5.25 -39.58 15.59
N LEU A 227 -4.57 -38.58 16.16
CA LEU A 227 -4.72 -38.24 17.59
C LEU A 227 -6.15 -37.81 17.94
N GLY A 228 -6.89 -37.26 16.98
CA GLY A 228 -8.29 -36.89 17.10
C GLY A 228 -9.19 -38.09 17.26
N GLU A 229 -9.12 -39.04 16.32
CA GLU A 229 -9.88 -40.29 16.40
C GLU A 229 -9.53 -41.09 17.65
N MET A 230 -8.25 -41.08 18.08
CA MET A 230 -7.83 -41.70 19.34
C MET A 230 -8.57 -41.11 20.53
N HIS A 231 -8.60 -39.78 20.62
CA HIS A 231 -9.29 -39.08 21.70
C HIS A 231 -10.80 -39.30 21.65
N ASP A 232 -11.41 -39.34 20.47
CA ASP A 232 -12.84 -39.59 20.32
C ASP A 232 -13.21 -41.00 20.81
N CYS A 233 -12.36 -42.00 20.55
CA CYS A 233 -12.50 -43.33 21.14
C CYS A 233 -12.39 -43.29 22.67
N ASP A 234 -11.40 -42.56 23.21
CA ASP A 234 -11.22 -42.42 24.67
C ASP A 234 -12.47 -41.83 25.34
N VAL A 235 -13.10 -40.82 24.73
CA VAL A 235 -14.35 -40.22 25.22
C VAL A 235 -15.52 -41.22 25.22
N TRP A 236 -15.66 -42.03 24.17
CA TRP A 236 -16.68 -43.09 24.13
C TRP A 236 -16.44 -44.16 25.20
N ILE A 237 -15.20 -44.62 25.34
CA ILE A 237 -14.82 -45.65 26.32
C ILE A 237 -15.09 -45.19 27.76
N GLU A 238 -14.92 -43.89 28.04
CA GLU A 238 -15.22 -43.28 29.32
C GLU A 238 -16.73 -43.09 29.55
N MET A 239 -17.47 -42.65 28.52
CA MET A 239 -18.92 -42.41 28.62
C MET A 239 -19.72 -43.71 28.80
N LEU A 240 -19.30 -44.80 28.16
CA LEU A 240 -19.99 -46.09 28.22
C LEU A 240 -19.62 -46.85 29.50
N SER A 241 -20.64 -47.34 30.22
CA SER A 241 -20.50 -47.99 31.52
C SER A 241 -19.52 -49.15 31.49
N LYS A 242 -18.60 -49.19 32.48
CA LYS A 242 -17.73 -50.35 32.69
C LYS A 242 -18.60 -51.54 33.10
N GLY A 243 -18.64 -52.59 32.27
CA GLY A 243 -19.47 -53.78 32.49
C GLY A 243 -20.88 -53.70 31.91
N ALA A 244 -21.14 -52.80 30.95
CA ALA A 244 -22.34 -52.89 30.12
C ALA A 244 -22.28 -54.16 29.24
N ASP A 245 -23.35 -54.95 29.24
CA ASP A 245 -23.57 -56.08 28.34
C ASP A 245 -24.44 -55.64 27.15
N GLY A 246 -24.70 -56.54 26.20
CA GLY A 246 -25.52 -56.23 25.02
C GLY A 246 -24.82 -55.31 24.01
N ASP A 247 -25.60 -54.60 23.20
CA ASP A 247 -25.10 -53.80 22.08
C ASP A 247 -24.22 -52.63 22.55
N ILE A 248 -24.49 -52.09 23.75
CA ILE A 248 -23.66 -51.05 24.39
C ILE A 248 -22.27 -51.59 24.75
N GLY A 249 -22.20 -52.83 25.24
CA GLY A 249 -20.94 -53.51 25.56
C GLY A 249 -20.08 -53.75 24.31
N GLU A 250 -20.70 -54.21 23.22
CA GLU A 250 -20.05 -54.40 21.92
C GLU A 250 -19.48 -53.09 21.36
N LEU A 251 -20.27 -52.02 21.40
CA LEU A 251 -19.82 -50.69 20.98
C LEU A 251 -18.58 -50.24 21.79
N ARG A 252 -18.59 -50.44 23.11
CA ARG A 252 -17.45 -50.08 23.97
C ARG A 252 -16.20 -50.88 23.60
N HIS A 253 -16.33 -52.18 23.34
CA HIS A 253 -15.20 -53.02 22.93
C HIS A 253 -14.64 -52.61 21.57
N ASP A 254 -15.52 -52.33 20.60
CA ASP A 254 -15.15 -51.83 19.28
C ASP A 254 -14.33 -50.52 19.38
N ARG A 255 -14.76 -49.57 20.21
CA ARG A 255 -13.98 -48.33 20.44
C ARG A 255 -12.62 -48.57 21.10
N MET A 256 -12.53 -49.53 22.05
CA MET A 256 -11.24 -49.93 22.64
C MET A 256 -10.29 -50.53 21.59
N SER A 257 -10.81 -51.39 20.71
CA SER A 257 -10.02 -52.00 19.64
C SER A 257 -9.53 -50.94 18.64
N ARG A 258 -10.43 -50.06 18.19
CA ARG A 258 -10.09 -48.96 17.27
C ARG A 258 -9.04 -48.02 17.88
N ARG A 259 -9.12 -47.73 19.17
CA ARG A 259 -8.13 -46.91 19.88
C ARG A 259 -6.74 -47.55 19.89
N ALA A 260 -6.64 -48.87 20.07
CA ALA A 260 -5.36 -49.57 20.02
C ALA A 260 -4.74 -49.51 18.61
N GLU A 261 -5.53 -49.75 17.57
CA GLU A 261 -5.10 -49.65 16.16
C GLU A 261 -4.57 -48.25 15.83
N LEU A 262 -5.30 -47.21 16.22
CA LEU A 262 -4.90 -45.83 15.97
C LEU A 262 -3.61 -45.44 16.71
N HIS A 263 -3.38 -45.99 17.91
CA HIS A 263 -2.13 -45.78 18.63
C HIS A 263 -0.94 -46.36 17.88
N GLU A 264 -1.04 -47.58 17.35
CA GLU A 264 0.03 -48.18 16.54
C GLU A 264 0.33 -47.33 15.30
N ARG A 265 -0.72 -46.86 14.61
CA ARG A 265 -0.58 -45.93 13.49
C ARG A 265 0.09 -44.62 13.91
N PHE A 266 -0.26 -44.07 15.06
CA PHE A 266 0.33 -42.85 15.59
C PHE A 266 1.83 -43.00 15.87
N VAL A 267 2.26 -44.12 16.46
CA VAL A 267 3.68 -44.42 16.72
C VAL A 267 4.48 -44.44 15.41
N LEU A 268 3.94 -45.06 14.35
CA LEU A 268 4.58 -45.08 13.03
C LEU A 268 4.67 -43.67 12.42
N LEU A 269 3.55 -42.93 12.44
CA LEU A 269 3.48 -41.58 11.90
C LEU A 269 4.43 -40.60 12.61
N TRP A 270 4.63 -40.78 13.92
CA TRP A 270 5.54 -39.94 14.70
C TRP A 270 7.00 -40.05 14.24
N GLY A 271 7.42 -41.23 13.77
CA GLY A 271 8.77 -41.43 13.23
C GLY A 271 9.10 -40.49 12.07
N GLU A 272 8.14 -40.26 11.17
CA GLU A 272 8.27 -39.30 10.06
C GLU A 272 8.09 -37.85 10.52
N MET A 273 7.26 -37.62 11.54
CA MET A 273 6.88 -36.29 11.98
C MET A 273 8.07 -35.47 12.50
N ARG A 274 9.07 -36.11 13.11
CA ARG A 274 10.29 -35.41 13.58
C ARG A 274 10.95 -34.60 12.46
N GLN A 275 11.13 -35.22 11.30
CA GLN A 275 11.74 -34.57 10.14
C GLN A 275 10.87 -33.42 9.63
N VAL A 276 9.54 -33.61 9.61
CA VAL A 276 8.58 -32.56 9.22
C VAL A 276 8.68 -31.35 10.15
N LEU A 277 8.86 -31.56 11.46
CA LEU A 277 9.02 -30.48 12.43
C LEU A 277 10.33 -29.70 12.21
N ASP A 278 11.44 -30.40 11.96
CA ASP A 278 12.74 -29.78 11.68
C ASP A 278 12.71 -28.96 10.38
N ASP A 279 12.06 -29.48 9.33
CA ASP A 279 12.00 -28.78 8.04
C ASP A 279 11.01 -27.60 8.06
N LEU A 280 9.94 -27.69 8.86
CA LEU A 280 9.05 -26.55 9.13
C LEU A 280 9.82 -25.41 9.81
N GLU A 281 10.64 -25.71 10.83
CA GLU A 281 11.46 -24.70 11.50
C GLU A 281 12.37 -23.96 10.51
N LYS A 282 13.08 -24.72 9.67
CA LYS A 282 13.96 -24.16 8.62
C LYS A 282 13.20 -23.32 7.61
N ALA A 283 12.04 -23.77 7.14
CA ALA A 283 11.22 -23.04 6.17
C ALA A 283 10.71 -21.70 6.74
N MET A 284 10.43 -21.65 8.03
CA MET A 284 9.99 -20.44 8.70
C MET A 284 11.13 -19.48 9.04
N ARG A 285 12.40 -19.92 8.94
CA ARG A 285 13.57 -19.07 9.21
C ARG A 285 13.65 -17.92 8.20
N PRO A 286 13.70 -16.65 8.64
CA PRO A 286 13.75 -15.53 7.71
C PRO A 286 15.06 -15.51 6.91
N ILE A 287 14.95 -15.60 5.58
CA ILE A 287 16.08 -15.46 4.65
C ILE A 287 16.25 -13.98 4.33
N SER A 288 17.37 -13.41 4.75
CA SER A 288 17.90 -12.14 4.21
C SER A 288 18.35 -12.38 2.77
N ASN A 289 17.74 -11.79 1.72
CA ASN A 289 18.44 -11.62 0.44
C ASN A 289 17.83 -10.55 -0.49
N VAL A 290 18.71 -9.63 -0.90
CA VAL A 290 18.64 -8.77 -2.09
C VAL A 290 18.92 -9.67 -3.33
N PRO A 291 18.27 -9.47 -4.49
CA PRO A 291 18.51 -10.31 -5.69
C PRO A 291 19.97 -10.29 -6.16
N LEU A 292 20.42 -11.42 -6.73
CA LEU A 292 21.76 -11.61 -7.30
C LEU A 292 21.74 -11.50 -8.83
N ALA A 293 22.87 -11.20 -9.45
CA ALA A 293 22.98 -11.00 -10.91
C ALA A 293 22.63 -12.27 -11.74
N GLU A 294 22.74 -13.45 -11.14
CA GLU A 294 22.40 -14.75 -11.75
C GLU A 294 20.88 -14.92 -11.98
N ASP A 295 20.06 -14.05 -11.35
CA ASP A 295 18.61 -14.03 -11.50
C ASP A 295 18.14 -13.22 -12.72
N ILE A 296 19.03 -12.44 -13.37
CA ILE A 296 18.73 -11.59 -14.53
C ILE A 296 18.77 -12.46 -15.80
N LYS A 297 17.60 -12.77 -16.38
CA LYS A 297 17.44 -13.67 -17.53
C LYS A 297 16.63 -13.06 -18.67
N GLY A 298 16.02 -11.89 -18.47
CA GLY A 298 15.20 -11.20 -19.45
C GLY A 298 16.03 -10.60 -20.60
N PRO A 299 15.48 -10.52 -21.82
CA PRO A 299 16.17 -9.91 -22.97
C PRO A 299 16.29 -8.37 -22.85
N LEU A 300 15.47 -7.76 -22.00
CA LEU A 300 15.40 -6.32 -21.74
C LEU A 300 15.57 -6.04 -20.25
N ILE A 301 16.40 -5.08 -19.90
CA ILE A 301 16.63 -4.63 -18.52
C ILE A 301 16.26 -3.15 -18.40
N GLY A 302 15.53 -2.81 -17.33
CA GLY A 302 15.28 -1.43 -16.93
C GLY A 302 16.45 -0.90 -16.09
N ILE A 303 17.00 0.24 -16.45
CA ILE A 303 18.04 0.94 -15.69
C ILE A 303 17.44 2.22 -15.14
N ILE A 304 17.52 2.39 -13.81
CA ILE A 304 17.01 3.55 -13.08
C ILE A 304 18.09 4.16 -12.18
N SER A 305 17.88 5.40 -11.76
CA SER A 305 18.72 6.11 -10.79
C SER A 305 17.97 7.31 -10.21
N ASP A 306 18.44 7.85 -9.09
CA ASP A 306 18.03 9.14 -8.53
C ASP A 306 16.50 9.22 -8.31
N VAL A 307 15.93 8.17 -7.70
CA VAL A 307 14.51 8.09 -7.32
C VAL A 307 14.16 9.13 -6.25
N HIS A 308 15.09 9.39 -5.34
CA HIS A 308 14.98 10.43 -4.32
C HIS A 308 13.67 10.44 -3.51
N GLY A 309 13.01 9.31 -3.29
CA GLY A 309 11.74 9.29 -2.55
C GLY A 309 10.58 9.90 -3.34
N ASN A 310 10.64 9.91 -4.67
CA ASN A 310 9.54 10.27 -5.56
C ASN A 310 8.80 8.99 -5.99
N LEU A 311 7.96 8.47 -5.09
CA LEU A 311 7.19 7.25 -5.31
C LEU A 311 6.26 7.32 -6.55
N PRO A 312 5.51 8.42 -6.80
CA PRO A 312 4.67 8.51 -8.00
C PRO A 312 5.46 8.33 -9.30
N ALA A 313 6.67 8.90 -9.40
CA ALA A 313 7.55 8.72 -10.54
C ALA A 313 8.07 7.28 -10.66
N LEU A 314 8.52 6.68 -9.54
CA LEU A 314 8.98 5.29 -9.53
C LEU A 314 7.88 4.33 -9.99
N ASN A 315 6.66 4.48 -9.46
CA ASN A 315 5.53 3.65 -9.83
C ASN A 315 5.18 3.79 -11.33
N ALA A 316 5.24 5.01 -11.87
CA ALA A 316 4.99 5.24 -13.29
C ALA A 316 6.07 4.57 -14.17
N VAL A 317 7.34 4.68 -13.81
CA VAL A 317 8.46 4.00 -14.51
C VAL A 317 8.28 2.48 -14.47
N MET A 318 7.97 1.93 -13.30
CA MET A 318 7.75 0.48 -13.14
C MET A 318 6.53 -0.01 -13.94
N ALA A 319 5.49 0.81 -14.05
CA ALA A 319 4.31 0.48 -14.86
C ALA A 319 4.62 0.52 -16.37
N ASP A 320 5.22 1.60 -16.87
CA ASP A 320 5.62 1.74 -18.28
C ASP A 320 6.56 0.60 -18.71
N ALA A 321 7.54 0.28 -17.88
CA ALA A 321 8.46 -0.82 -18.15
C ALA A 321 7.77 -2.19 -18.18
N ARG A 322 6.79 -2.45 -17.31
CA ARG A 322 6.01 -3.70 -17.33
C ARG A 322 5.17 -3.84 -18.60
N GLU A 323 4.62 -2.74 -19.12
CA GLU A 323 3.90 -2.74 -20.40
C GLU A 323 4.82 -3.12 -21.57
N GLU A 324 6.11 -2.75 -21.49
CA GLU A 324 7.16 -3.14 -22.43
C GLU A 324 7.74 -4.54 -22.16
N GLY A 325 7.19 -5.29 -21.19
CA GLY A 325 7.63 -6.65 -20.84
C GLY A 325 8.91 -6.71 -20.00
N ILE A 326 9.35 -5.60 -19.42
CA ILE A 326 10.55 -5.51 -18.58
C ILE A 326 10.19 -5.83 -17.13
N THR A 327 10.81 -6.87 -16.57
CA THR A 327 10.58 -7.32 -15.18
C THR A 327 11.82 -7.22 -14.30
N GLU A 328 12.98 -6.90 -14.89
CA GLU A 328 14.28 -6.89 -14.23
C GLU A 328 14.88 -5.49 -14.27
N PHE A 329 15.39 -5.03 -13.12
CA PHE A 329 15.86 -3.66 -12.96
C PHE A 329 17.21 -3.57 -12.25
N LEU A 330 18.02 -2.61 -12.73
CA LEU A 330 19.24 -2.14 -12.09
C LEU A 330 19.05 -0.70 -11.61
N SER A 331 19.50 -0.39 -10.39
CA SER A 331 19.47 0.97 -9.83
C SER A 331 20.85 1.45 -9.41
N ALA A 332 21.22 2.65 -9.88
CA ALA A 332 22.48 3.33 -9.51
C ALA A 332 22.39 4.15 -8.21
N GLY A 333 21.33 3.97 -7.40
CA GLY A 333 21.22 4.57 -6.08
C GLY A 333 20.61 5.98 -6.07
N ASP A 334 20.79 6.68 -4.94
CA ASP A 334 20.04 7.89 -4.55
C ASP A 334 18.53 7.60 -4.56
N ASN A 335 18.19 6.55 -3.82
CA ASN A 335 16.84 6.02 -3.72
C ASN A 335 15.92 6.97 -2.93
N ILE A 336 16.47 7.71 -1.96
CA ILE A 336 15.73 8.62 -1.07
C ILE A 336 16.43 9.98 -0.89
N GLY A 337 15.87 10.83 -0.04
CA GLY A 337 16.55 11.99 0.53
C GLY A 337 16.03 13.36 0.10
N PHE A 338 15.40 13.50 -1.08
CA PHE A 338 14.84 14.79 -1.52
C PHE A 338 13.32 14.83 -1.58
N GLY A 339 12.64 13.68 -1.61
CA GLY A 339 11.20 13.56 -1.77
C GLY A 339 10.50 12.95 -0.55
N PRO A 340 9.20 13.19 -0.41
CA PRO A 340 8.43 12.91 0.80
C PRO A 340 8.04 11.45 1.03
N PHE A 341 8.37 10.54 0.10
CA PHE A 341 8.04 9.11 0.18
C PHE A 341 9.29 8.28 0.48
N THR A 342 9.93 8.55 1.63
CA THR A 342 11.22 7.95 1.99
C THR A 342 11.12 6.44 2.11
N ASN A 343 10.21 5.96 2.95
CA ASN A 343 10.06 4.54 3.21
C ASN A 343 9.48 3.85 1.98
N GLU A 344 8.38 4.38 1.46
CA GLU A 344 7.61 3.77 0.39
C GLU A 344 8.44 3.55 -0.88
N ALA A 345 9.36 4.47 -1.23
CA ALA A 345 10.24 4.30 -2.37
C ALA A 345 11.22 3.12 -2.18
N LEU A 346 11.86 3.00 -1.01
CA LEU A 346 12.78 1.89 -0.72
C LEU A 346 12.08 0.53 -0.78
N MET A 347 10.85 0.53 -0.31
CA MET A 347 10.02 -0.65 -0.16
C MET A 347 9.41 -1.08 -1.50
N ALA A 348 9.08 -0.12 -2.37
CA ALA A 348 8.76 -0.37 -3.77
C ALA A 348 9.96 -0.96 -4.54
N LEU A 349 11.18 -0.48 -4.31
CA LEU A 349 12.39 -1.06 -4.91
C LEU A 349 12.63 -2.50 -4.43
N ARG A 350 12.44 -2.76 -3.14
CA ARG A 350 12.55 -4.10 -2.55
C ARG A 350 11.51 -5.06 -3.14
N ALA A 351 10.25 -4.65 -3.18
CA ALA A 351 9.15 -5.44 -3.73
C ALA A 351 9.33 -5.69 -5.23
N GLY A 352 9.86 -4.71 -5.96
CA GLY A 352 10.22 -4.81 -7.37
C GLY A 352 11.45 -5.67 -7.66
N ARG A 353 12.10 -6.23 -6.62
CA ARG A 353 13.36 -7.00 -6.75
C ARG A 353 14.42 -6.24 -7.56
N VAL A 354 14.53 -4.94 -7.32
CA VAL A 354 15.51 -4.10 -8.02
C VAL A 354 16.91 -4.39 -7.49
N VAL A 355 17.86 -4.63 -8.39
CA VAL A 355 19.28 -4.75 -8.03
C VAL A 355 19.84 -3.34 -7.85
N SER A 356 19.91 -2.89 -6.60
CA SER A 356 20.28 -1.52 -6.25
C SER A 356 21.60 -1.42 -5.49
N ILE A 357 22.19 -0.22 -5.55
CA ILE A 357 23.27 0.26 -4.69
C ILE A 357 22.80 1.48 -3.86
N GLN A 358 23.64 1.93 -2.93
CA GLN A 358 23.49 3.21 -2.23
C GLN A 358 24.10 4.35 -3.03
N GLY A 359 23.37 5.47 -3.16
CA GLY A 359 23.93 6.73 -3.63
C GLY A 359 24.50 7.61 -2.52
N ASN A 360 25.05 8.77 -2.86
CA ASN A 360 25.64 9.66 -1.85
C ASN A 360 24.57 10.26 -0.92
N VAL A 361 23.37 10.54 -1.43
CA VAL A 361 22.27 11.07 -0.63
C VAL A 361 21.73 9.99 0.31
N ASP A 362 21.63 8.75 -0.14
CA ASP A 362 21.26 7.61 0.72
C ASP A 362 22.21 7.50 1.93
N ARG A 363 23.52 7.62 1.68
CA ARG A 363 24.55 7.60 2.73
C ARG A 363 24.45 8.81 3.67
N ASP A 364 24.16 10.01 3.13
CA ASP A 364 23.92 11.19 3.96
C ASP A 364 22.71 10.99 4.89
N VAL A 365 21.62 10.40 4.38
CA VAL A 365 20.43 10.08 5.19
C VAL A 365 20.79 9.08 6.31
N LEU A 366 21.48 7.97 5.98
CA LEU A 366 21.91 6.99 6.98
C LEU A 366 22.86 7.57 8.03
N ARG A 367 23.73 8.50 7.63
CA ARG A 367 24.62 9.22 8.55
C ARG A 367 23.81 10.02 9.57
N TYR A 368 22.91 10.91 9.11
CA TYR A 368 22.08 11.72 10.01
C TYR A 368 21.10 10.88 10.84
N ARG A 369 20.65 9.73 10.32
CA ARG A 369 19.86 8.76 11.07
C ARG A 369 20.64 8.20 12.27
N SER A 370 21.93 7.92 12.07
CA SER A 370 22.81 7.29 13.08
C SER A 370 23.38 8.30 14.08
N GLU A 371 23.84 9.46 13.58
CA GLU A 371 24.52 10.49 14.36
C GLU A 371 23.55 11.49 14.99
N GLY A 372 22.30 11.54 14.50
CA GLY A 372 21.30 12.53 14.87
C GLY A 372 21.39 13.81 14.03
N ILE A 373 20.28 14.54 13.98
CA ILE A 373 20.18 15.81 13.25
C ILE A 373 20.71 16.94 14.16
N PRO A 374 21.62 17.81 13.67
CA PRO A 374 22.12 18.95 14.44
C PRO A 374 20.99 19.88 14.93
N ALA A 375 21.10 20.41 16.15
CA ALA A 375 20.10 21.30 16.73
C ALA A 375 19.87 22.61 15.94
N LYS A 376 20.87 23.05 15.16
CA LYS A 376 20.78 24.17 14.21
C LYS A 376 20.73 23.64 12.77
N ALA A 377 19.66 22.92 12.44
CA ALA A 377 19.42 22.46 11.08
C ALA A 377 19.03 23.63 10.15
N PRO A 378 19.41 23.61 8.87
CA PRO A 378 18.93 24.57 7.89
C PRO A 378 17.40 24.52 7.74
N GLU A 379 16.79 25.67 7.45
CA GLU A 379 15.33 25.82 7.25
C GLU A 379 14.90 25.66 5.78
N GLU A 380 15.83 25.52 4.84
CA GLU A 380 15.57 25.38 3.40
C GLU A 380 16.62 24.53 2.68
N GLY A 381 16.32 24.11 1.45
CA GLY A 381 17.27 23.46 0.55
C GLY A 381 17.62 22.00 0.83
N LYS A 382 18.71 21.54 0.19
CA LYS A 382 19.15 20.13 0.16
C LYS A 382 19.29 19.49 1.54
N VAL A 383 19.90 20.20 2.49
CA VAL A 383 20.22 19.66 3.81
C VAL A 383 18.94 19.43 4.63
N LEU A 384 17.97 20.35 4.54
CA LEU A 384 16.67 20.17 5.17
C LEU A 384 16.00 18.89 4.65
N ALA A 385 15.98 18.68 3.33
CA ALA A 385 15.36 17.51 2.73
C ALA A 385 15.97 16.19 3.26
N VAL A 386 17.30 16.11 3.32
CA VAL A 386 18.01 14.95 3.86
C VAL A 386 17.68 14.72 5.34
N HIS A 387 17.60 15.78 6.14
CA HIS A 387 17.20 15.68 7.55
C HIS A 387 15.76 15.18 7.70
N LEU A 388 14.83 15.66 6.86
CA LEU A 388 13.45 15.18 6.84
C LEU A 388 13.40 13.69 6.49
N ALA A 389 14.14 13.25 5.47
CA ALA A 389 14.25 11.83 5.11
C ALA A 389 14.83 10.99 6.25
N ALA A 390 15.89 11.45 6.92
CA ALA A 390 16.49 10.73 8.06
C ALA A 390 15.53 10.61 9.25
N LYS A 391 14.68 11.61 9.45
CA LYS A 391 13.63 11.58 10.48
C LYS A 391 12.50 10.63 10.10
N ASP A 392 12.13 10.59 8.82
CA ASP A 392 11.04 9.78 8.27
C ASP A 392 11.41 8.29 8.14
N LEU A 393 12.70 7.98 7.97
CA LEU A 393 13.19 6.61 7.77
C LEU A 393 12.83 5.68 8.96
N ASN A 394 12.06 4.64 8.67
CA ASN A 394 11.60 3.63 9.61
C ASN A 394 12.57 2.43 9.67
N GLY A 395 12.31 1.48 10.58
CA GLY A 395 13.21 0.35 10.85
C GLY A 395 13.43 -0.58 9.65
N ASP A 396 12.37 -0.96 8.93
CA ASP A 396 12.47 -1.89 7.80
C ASP A 396 13.16 -1.25 6.59
N ALA A 397 12.81 0.00 6.29
CA ALA A 397 13.42 0.76 5.22
C ALA A 397 14.90 1.06 5.50
N GLU A 398 15.24 1.38 6.75
CA GLU A 398 16.63 1.54 7.20
C GLU A 398 17.43 0.23 7.03
N ALA A 399 16.87 -0.89 7.47
CA ALA A 399 17.52 -2.20 7.35
C ALA A 399 17.77 -2.57 5.89
N TYR A 400 16.79 -2.35 5.00
CA TYR A 400 16.95 -2.56 3.57
C TYR A 400 18.02 -1.64 2.98
N LEU A 401 17.96 -0.34 3.24
CA LEU A 401 18.93 0.61 2.71
C LEU A 401 20.36 0.28 3.14
N ARG A 402 20.56 -0.07 4.42
CA ARG A 402 21.87 -0.52 4.93
C ARG A 402 22.38 -1.82 4.31
N SER A 403 21.48 -2.67 3.80
CA SER A 403 21.86 -3.91 3.11
C SER A 403 22.37 -3.70 1.69
N LEU A 404 22.09 -2.53 1.08
CA LEU A 404 22.56 -2.21 -0.26
C LEU A 404 24.07 -1.88 -0.24
N PRO A 405 24.87 -2.39 -1.19
CA PRO A 405 26.28 -2.05 -1.29
C PRO A 405 26.47 -0.65 -1.91
N GLU A 406 27.64 -0.05 -1.74
CA GLU A 406 27.96 1.26 -2.36
C GLU A 406 28.25 1.16 -3.85
N GLU A 407 28.81 0.03 -4.28
CA GLU A 407 29.04 -0.31 -5.68
C GLU A 407 28.75 -1.79 -5.89
N ARG A 408 28.48 -2.18 -7.13
CA ARG A 408 28.24 -3.59 -7.48
C ARG A 408 28.91 -3.94 -8.80
N ARG A 409 29.68 -5.03 -8.81
CA ARG A 409 30.23 -5.63 -10.03
C ARG A 409 29.55 -6.95 -10.30
N MET A 410 29.21 -7.20 -11.56
CA MET A 410 28.51 -8.42 -11.98
C MET A 410 28.78 -8.76 -13.43
N VAL A 411 28.31 -9.93 -13.86
CA VAL A 411 28.33 -10.35 -15.26
C VAL A 411 26.90 -10.53 -15.74
N ILE A 412 26.49 -9.80 -16.77
CA ILE A 412 25.16 -9.90 -17.40
C ILE A 412 25.37 -10.26 -18.87
N ALA A 413 24.76 -11.37 -19.32
CA ALA A 413 24.89 -11.86 -20.69
C ALA A 413 26.37 -11.93 -21.20
N GLY A 414 27.29 -12.33 -20.32
CA GLY A 414 28.72 -12.44 -20.63
C GLY A 414 29.50 -11.12 -20.64
N ARG A 415 28.88 -9.98 -20.30
CA ARG A 415 29.52 -8.66 -20.17
C ARG A 415 29.75 -8.31 -18.70
N ARG A 416 30.92 -7.78 -18.36
CA ARG A 416 31.22 -7.24 -17.02
C ARG A 416 30.55 -5.89 -16.86
N VAL A 417 29.72 -5.75 -15.83
CA VAL A 417 28.96 -4.55 -15.52
C VAL A 417 29.39 -4.02 -14.16
N LEU A 418 29.74 -2.74 -14.10
CA LEU A 418 29.94 -1.97 -12.87
C LEU A 418 28.74 -1.04 -12.66
N ILE A 419 28.10 -1.13 -11.50
CA ILE A 419 27.10 -0.17 -11.02
C ILE A 419 27.75 0.65 -9.91
N THR A 420 27.86 1.95 -10.12
CA THR A 420 28.36 2.93 -9.15
C THR A 420 27.51 4.17 -9.21
N HIS A 421 27.34 4.93 -8.13
CA HIS A 421 26.48 6.10 -8.17
C HIS A 421 27.11 7.27 -8.93
N ALA A 422 28.39 7.54 -8.71
CA ALA A 422 29.15 8.63 -9.34
C ALA A 422 30.07 8.08 -10.44
N SER A 423 31.33 8.53 -10.53
CA SER A 423 32.31 7.94 -11.44
C SER A 423 33.00 6.71 -10.83
N PRO A 424 33.56 5.80 -11.65
CA PRO A 424 34.42 4.72 -11.16
C PRO A 424 35.54 5.23 -10.23
N GLY A 425 35.61 4.66 -9.02
CA GLY A 425 36.66 5.00 -8.03
C GLY A 425 36.47 6.33 -7.30
N THR A 426 35.35 7.04 -7.48
CA THR A 426 35.04 8.25 -6.71
C THR A 426 33.59 8.25 -6.19
N THR A 427 33.33 9.07 -5.17
CA THR A 427 32.00 9.17 -4.54
C THR A 427 31.21 10.42 -4.93
N GLY A 428 31.74 11.29 -5.81
CA GLY A 428 31.11 12.59 -6.08
C GLY A 428 31.51 13.29 -7.39
N GLU A 429 32.28 12.66 -8.28
CA GLU A 429 32.51 13.23 -9.60
C GLU A 429 31.24 13.14 -10.47
N LYS A 430 30.82 14.27 -11.05
CA LYS A 430 29.73 14.31 -12.02
C LYS A 430 30.23 14.03 -13.43
N VAL A 431 29.84 12.88 -13.95
CA VAL A 431 30.05 12.52 -15.36
C VAL A 431 28.82 12.97 -16.18
N THR A 432 29.05 13.68 -17.27
CA THR A 432 28.01 14.28 -18.13
C THR A 432 28.44 14.20 -19.60
N ASP A 433 27.58 14.60 -20.53
CA ASP A 433 27.95 14.70 -21.95
C ASP A 433 29.10 15.66 -22.22
N ALA A 434 29.30 16.67 -21.35
CA ALA A 434 30.42 17.61 -21.43
C ALA A 434 31.75 17.03 -20.91
N THR A 435 31.74 15.84 -20.30
CA THR A 435 32.97 15.19 -19.83
C THR A 435 33.88 14.90 -21.03
N THR A 436 35.16 15.25 -20.88
CA THR A 436 36.15 15.11 -21.95
C THR A 436 36.41 13.65 -22.27
N GLU A 437 36.72 13.36 -23.54
CA GLU A 437 37.05 12.01 -23.98
C GLU A 437 38.24 11.43 -23.20
N VAL A 438 39.26 12.24 -22.93
CA VAL A 438 40.43 11.84 -22.11
C VAL A 438 40.00 11.38 -20.72
N ARG A 439 39.10 12.12 -20.05
CA ARG A 439 38.63 11.72 -18.73
C ARG A 439 37.82 10.43 -18.77
N LEU A 440 36.98 10.22 -19.80
CA LEU A 440 36.25 8.97 -19.97
C LEU A 440 37.19 7.78 -20.20
N GLN A 441 38.29 7.97 -20.94
CA GLN A 441 39.32 6.95 -21.15
C GLN A 441 40.05 6.56 -19.85
N GLU A 442 40.32 7.52 -18.97
CA GLU A 442 40.86 7.27 -17.64
C GLU A 442 39.89 6.45 -16.79
N LEU A 443 38.61 6.87 -16.75
CA LEU A 443 37.56 6.16 -16.01
C LEU A 443 37.35 4.74 -16.55
N ALA A 444 37.42 4.54 -17.87
CA ALA A 444 37.30 3.24 -18.51
C ALA A 444 38.43 2.30 -18.06
N SER A 445 39.64 2.82 -17.96
CA SER A 445 40.81 2.06 -17.49
C SER A 445 40.70 1.67 -16.01
N MET A 446 39.99 2.45 -15.20
CA MET A 446 39.74 2.18 -13.77
C MET A 446 38.52 1.26 -13.52
N ALA A 447 37.58 1.16 -14.47
CA ALA A 447 36.31 0.50 -14.25
C ALA A 447 36.42 -1.03 -14.14
N GLU A 448 37.41 -1.63 -14.83
CA GLU A 448 37.57 -3.08 -14.98
C GLU A 448 36.29 -3.79 -15.47
N ALA A 449 35.45 -3.07 -16.22
CA ALA A 449 34.15 -3.50 -16.71
C ALA A 449 33.99 -3.17 -18.20
N ASP A 450 33.07 -3.84 -18.86
CA ASP A 450 32.71 -3.55 -20.25
C ASP A 450 31.59 -2.49 -20.30
N ILE A 451 30.81 -2.38 -19.23
CA ILE A 451 29.69 -1.43 -19.08
C ILE A 451 29.74 -0.82 -17.68
N VAL A 452 29.56 0.50 -17.61
CA VAL A 452 29.44 1.28 -16.38
C VAL A 452 28.07 1.93 -16.34
N ILE A 453 27.28 1.60 -15.32
CA ILE A 453 25.98 2.20 -15.03
C ILE A 453 26.15 3.16 -13.86
N PHE A 454 25.70 4.40 -14.02
CA PHE A 454 25.86 5.45 -13.02
C PHE A 454 24.73 6.49 -13.00
N GLY A 455 24.70 7.29 -11.94
CA GLY A 455 23.69 8.32 -11.66
C GLY A 455 24.30 9.70 -11.43
N HIS A 456 23.88 10.39 -10.37
CA HIS A 456 24.50 11.59 -9.80
C HIS A 456 24.42 12.90 -10.61
N SER A 457 24.45 12.84 -11.94
CA SER A 457 24.23 13.99 -12.82
C SER A 457 22.77 14.19 -13.23
N HIS A 458 21.91 13.20 -12.97
CA HIS A 458 20.47 13.17 -13.28
C HIS A 458 20.14 13.30 -14.77
N SER A 459 21.16 13.32 -15.63
CA SER A 459 21.06 13.56 -17.06
C SER A 459 21.36 12.27 -17.80
N PHE A 460 20.46 11.88 -18.72
CA PHE A 460 20.70 10.73 -19.57
C PHE A 460 22.02 10.88 -20.32
N MET A 461 22.80 9.81 -20.40
CA MET A 461 24.06 9.75 -21.12
C MET A 461 24.28 8.32 -21.63
N ASP A 462 24.76 8.21 -22.86
CA ASP A 462 25.22 6.96 -23.47
C ASP A 462 26.46 7.26 -24.32
N ARG A 463 27.65 6.94 -23.80
CA ARG A 463 28.93 7.17 -24.48
C ARG A 463 29.85 5.96 -24.33
N GLU A 464 30.77 5.82 -25.28
CA GLU A 464 31.80 4.78 -25.24
C GLU A 464 33.19 5.40 -25.25
N ALA A 465 34.09 4.89 -24.42
CA ALA A 465 35.51 5.26 -24.41
C ALA A 465 36.36 4.03 -24.04
N ASN A 466 37.47 3.81 -24.76
CA ASN A 466 38.36 2.66 -24.57
C ASN A 466 37.63 1.30 -24.50
N GLY A 467 36.56 1.12 -25.29
CA GLY A 467 35.76 -0.11 -25.32
C GLY A 467 34.86 -0.33 -24.11
N VAL A 468 34.71 0.67 -23.23
CA VAL A 468 33.79 0.67 -22.10
C VAL A 468 32.62 1.60 -22.40
N ARG A 469 31.40 1.10 -22.21
CA ARG A 469 30.17 1.89 -22.39
C ARG A 469 29.69 2.48 -21.07
N PHE A 470 29.44 3.77 -21.06
CA PHE A 470 28.99 4.56 -19.91
C PHE A 470 27.52 4.91 -20.11
N ILE A 471 26.65 4.41 -19.22
CA ILE A 471 25.20 4.60 -19.27
C ILE A 471 24.74 5.31 -18.00
N ASN A 472 24.16 6.50 -18.17
CA ASN A 472 23.37 7.16 -17.14
C ASN A 472 21.90 7.12 -17.55
N PRO A 473 20.98 6.57 -16.73
CA PRO A 473 19.58 6.46 -17.09
C PRO A 473 18.81 7.79 -17.01
N GLY A 474 19.45 8.85 -16.51
CA GLY A 474 18.78 10.06 -16.04
C GLY A 474 18.06 9.84 -14.71
N GLY A 475 17.47 10.90 -14.17
CA GLY A 475 16.80 10.84 -12.87
C GLY A 475 15.33 10.41 -12.96
N VAL A 476 14.95 9.41 -12.16
CA VAL A 476 13.54 9.03 -11.98
C VAL A 476 12.80 10.14 -11.24
N GLY A 477 13.34 10.58 -10.10
CA GLY A 477 12.61 11.40 -9.15
C GLY A 477 12.93 12.89 -9.16
N ARG A 478 14.04 13.29 -9.77
CA ARG A 478 14.48 14.69 -9.81
C ARG A 478 15.14 15.03 -11.14
N GLN A 479 14.42 15.72 -12.02
CA GLN A 479 14.94 16.07 -13.34
C GLN A 479 15.64 17.44 -13.32
N VAL A 480 16.52 17.65 -14.31
CA VAL A 480 17.45 18.81 -14.35
C VAL A 480 17.50 19.49 -15.73
N ASP A 481 16.76 18.96 -16.70
CA ASP A 481 16.77 19.38 -18.10
C ASP A 481 15.50 20.17 -18.50
N GLY A 482 14.65 20.48 -17.52
CA GLY A 482 13.37 21.19 -17.74
C GLY A 482 12.22 20.30 -18.21
N ASP A 483 12.43 19.01 -18.46
CA ASP A 483 11.35 18.04 -18.71
C ASP A 483 10.96 17.36 -17.39
N PRO A 484 9.75 17.61 -16.85
CA PRO A 484 9.35 17.07 -15.55
C PRO A 484 8.95 15.60 -15.57
N ARG A 485 9.02 14.91 -16.72
CA ARG A 485 8.72 13.47 -16.81
C ARG A 485 9.86 12.63 -16.23
N ALA A 486 9.53 11.52 -15.58
CA ALA A 486 10.51 10.60 -15.01
C ALA A 486 11.41 10.00 -16.12
N SER A 487 12.71 9.87 -15.86
CA SER A 487 13.65 9.26 -16.80
C SER A 487 14.04 7.86 -16.36
N TYR A 488 14.03 6.92 -17.29
CA TYR A 488 14.71 5.64 -17.15
C TYR A 488 15.23 5.15 -18.50
N THR A 489 16.06 4.12 -18.50
CA THR A 489 16.67 3.61 -19.72
C THR A 489 16.42 2.12 -19.87
N VAL A 490 16.03 1.71 -21.06
CA VAL A 490 15.90 0.30 -21.45
C VAL A 490 17.20 -0.15 -22.09
N TRP A 491 17.75 -1.26 -21.59
CA TRP A 491 18.91 -1.91 -22.19
C TRP A 491 18.50 -3.25 -22.77
N ASN A 492 18.54 -3.34 -24.11
CA ASN A 492 18.32 -4.57 -24.85
C ASN A 492 19.63 -5.36 -24.93
N LEU A 493 19.68 -6.52 -24.26
CA LEU A 493 20.88 -7.35 -24.17
C LEU A 493 21.24 -8.02 -25.50
N ALA A 494 20.23 -8.38 -26.31
CA ALA A 494 20.44 -9.10 -27.56
C ALA A 494 21.03 -8.20 -28.65
N GLU A 495 20.52 -6.97 -28.74
CA GLU A 495 20.92 -6.00 -29.78
C GLU A 495 21.98 -5.01 -29.28
N GLY A 496 22.21 -4.95 -27.97
CA GLY A 496 23.07 -3.95 -27.35
C GLY A 496 22.51 -2.53 -27.48
N ILE A 497 21.21 -2.36 -27.71
CA ILE A 497 20.57 -1.04 -27.84
C ILE A 497 20.25 -0.49 -26.45
N VAL A 498 20.52 0.80 -26.27
CA VAL A 498 20.20 1.56 -25.05
C VAL A 498 19.25 2.67 -25.46
N GLN A 499 18.06 2.69 -24.86
CA GLN A 499 17.02 3.67 -25.21
C GLN A 499 16.50 4.34 -23.95
N ASN A 500 16.62 5.67 -23.92
CA ASN A 500 16.06 6.48 -22.85
C ASN A 500 14.55 6.70 -23.06
N ARG A 501 13.80 6.70 -21.96
CA ARG A 501 12.35 6.92 -21.95
C ARG A 501 12.00 8.02 -20.95
N ARG A 502 10.97 8.81 -21.29
CA ARG A 502 10.41 9.87 -20.46
C ARG A 502 8.95 9.54 -20.15
N VAL A 503 8.67 9.28 -18.87
CA VAL A 503 7.39 8.74 -18.42
C VAL A 503 6.61 9.82 -17.64
N PRO A 504 5.41 10.21 -18.08
CA PRO A 504 4.54 11.06 -17.28
C PRO A 504 4.07 10.33 -16.02
N TYR A 505 3.92 11.07 -14.93
CA TYR A 505 3.46 10.53 -13.64
C TYR A 505 2.53 11.53 -12.94
N ARG A 506 1.87 11.08 -11.88
CA ARG A 506 0.91 11.90 -11.12
C ARG A 506 1.63 12.91 -10.22
N LEU A 507 2.04 14.02 -10.82
CA LEU A 507 2.79 15.08 -10.15
C LEU A 507 2.01 15.74 -9.01
N HIS A 508 0.68 15.84 -9.12
CA HIS A 508 -0.18 16.40 -8.10
C HIS A 508 -0.09 15.63 -6.79
N GLU A 509 0.05 14.30 -6.82
CA GLU A 509 0.22 13.48 -5.61
C GLU A 509 1.50 13.87 -4.87
N LEU A 510 2.61 14.03 -5.61
CA LEU A 510 3.87 14.53 -5.06
C LEU A 510 3.74 15.96 -4.53
N ALA A 511 3.10 16.84 -5.29
CA ALA A 511 2.99 18.25 -4.94
C ALA A 511 2.08 18.51 -3.72
N GLU A 512 1.00 17.73 -3.58
CA GLU A 512 0.12 17.78 -2.40
C GLU A 512 0.87 17.31 -1.15
N GLU A 513 1.70 16.28 -1.24
CA GLU A 513 2.53 15.78 -0.14
C GLU A 513 3.63 16.78 0.25
N VAL A 514 4.31 17.40 -0.72
CA VAL A 514 5.30 18.45 -0.47
C VAL A 514 4.67 19.61 0.29
N ALA A 515 3.51 20.09 -0.18
CA ALA A 515 2.77 21.17 0.45
C ALA A 515 2.30 20.81 1.87
N GLY A 516 1.89 19.55 2.10
CA GLY A 516 1.38 19.09 3.39
C GLY A 516 2.44 18.77 4.44
N LYS A 517 3.62 18.32 4.02
CA LYS A 517 4.71 17.85 4.92
C LYS A 517 5.85 18.85 5.10
N GLY A 518 5.83 19.98 4.40
CA GLY A 518 6.84 21.04 4.54
C GLY A 518 8.19 20.68 3.93
N TRP A 519 8.20 19.88 2.87
CA TRP A 519 9.43 19.57 2.14
C TRP A 519 9.88 20.78 1.30
N PRO A 520 11.19 21.01 1.14
CA PRO A 520 11.71 22.09 0.31
C PRO A 520 11.31 21.86 -1.16
N ARG A 521 10.36 22.66 -1.65
CA ARG A 521 9.75 22.50 -2.98
C ARG A 521 10.78 22.54 -4.10
N GLU A 522 11.84 23.32 -3.95
CA GLU A 522 12.94 23.48 -4.91
C GLU A 522 13.77 22.20 -5.06
N MET A 523 13.76 21.33 -4.04
CA MET A 523 14.44 20.04 -4.08
C MET A 523 13.57 18.96 -4.73
N VAL A 524 12.26 18.98 -4.46
CA VAL A 524 11.32 17.93 -4.86
C VAL A 524 10.69 18.19 -6.23
N LEU A 525 10.40 19.46 -6.51
CA LEU A 525 9.72 19.93 -7.72
C LEU A 525 10.56 21.01 -8.43
N PRO A 526 11.79 20.69 -8.89
CA PRO A 526 12.68 21.68 -9.49
C PRO A 526 12.10 22.35 -10.75
N HIS A 527 11.17 21.69 -11.45
CA HIS A 527 10.46 22.25 -12.64
C HIS A 527 9.32 23.21 -12.30
N VAL A 528 9.00 23.31 -11.01
CA VAL A 528 7.85 24.05 -10.48
C VAL A 528 8.32 25.21 -9.58
N SER A 529 9.57 25.15 -9.11
CA SER A 529 10.20 26.22 -8.34
C SER A 529 10.89 27.20 -9.28
N ALA A 530 10.71 28.51 -9.04
CA ALA A 530 11.75 29.46 -9.45
C ALA A 530 13.07 29.05 -8.80
N LEU A 531 14.15 29.28 -9.54
CA LEU A 531 15.51 29.01 -9.11
C LEU A 531 15.78 29.55 -7.69
N PRO A 532 16.72 28.95 -6.93
CA PRO A 532 17.10 29.46 -5.63
C PRO A 532 17.45 30.95 -5.70
N SER A 533 17.13 31.66 -4.61
CA SER A 533 17.46 33.07 -4.38
C SER A 533 18.85 33.42 -4.95
N GLY A 534 18.88 34.12 -6.10
CA GLY A 534 20.11 34.58 -6.74
C GLY A 534 20.38 34.11 -8.17
N VAL A 535 19.58 33.18 -8.73
CA VAL A 535 19.63 32.89 -10.17
C VAL A 535 18.36 33.42 -10.83
N THR A 536 18.48 34.50 -11.59
CA THR A 536 17.41 34.98 -12.46
C THR A 536 17.26 33.99 -13.61
N GLU A 537 16.04 33.47 -13.84
CA GLU A 537 15.71 32.88 -15.14
C GLU A 537 16.13 33.88 -16.24
N PRO A 538 16.65 33.42 -17.40
CA PRO A 538 16.85 34.33 -18.52
C PRO A 538 15.55 35.09 -18.75
N VAL A 539 15.65 36.42 -18.83
CA VAL A 539 14.47 37.29 -18.98
C VAL A 539 13.78 36.92 -20.29
N MET A 540 12.78 36.06 -20.18
CA MET A 540 11.88 35.73 -21.27
C MET A 540 10.91 36.90 -21.37
N GLU A 541 10.88 37.59 -22.51
CA GLU A 541 9.82 38.55 -22.78
C GLU A 541 8.49 37.79 -22.76
N LEU A 542 7.67 38.08 -21.76
CA LEU A 542 6.38 37.42 -21.57
C LEU A 542 5.39 37.98 -22.59
N ASP A 543 5.34 37.38 -23.77
CA ASP A 543 4.35 37.74 -24.79
C ASP A 543 3.01 37.05 -24.52
N ARG A 544 1.96 37.87 -24.40
CA ARG A 544 0.61 37.41 -24.08
C ARG A 544 0.05 36.49 -25.17
N GLN A 545 0.28 36.81 -26.44
CA GLN A 545 -0.30 36.07 -27.56
C GLN A 545 0.40 34.72 -27.73
N ASP A 546 1.71 34.65 -27.56
CA ASP A 546 2.49 33.42 -27.62
C ASP A 546 2.09 32.45 -26.51
N CYS A 547 1.93 32.95 -25.27
CA CYS A 547 1.45 32.14 -24.15
C CYS A 547 0.08 31.51 -24.41
N LEU A 548 -0.88 32.30 -24.88
CA LEU A 548 -2.22 31.83 -25.14
C LEU A 548 -2.26 30.85 -26.31
N THR A 549 -1.53 31.14 -27.39
CA THR A 549 -1.42 30.25 -28.56
C THR A 549 -0.80 28.90 -28.15
N ALA A 550 0.22 28.91 -27.29
CA ALA A 550 0.81 27.69 -26.76
C ALA A 550 -0.16 26.89 -25.88
N CYS A 551 -0.96 27.56 -25.04
CA CYS A 551 -2.00 26.91 -24.22
C CYS A 551 -3.11 26.32 -25.08
N GLU A 552 -3.56 27.03 -26.12
CA GLU A 552 -4.56 26.55 -27.09
C GLU A 552 -4.03 25.33 -27.85
N ALA A 553 -2.78 25.38 -28.31
CA ALA A 553 -2.13 24.24 -28.96
C ALA A 553 -1.99 23.04 -28.02
N ALA A 554 -1.65 23.25 -26.75
CA ALA A 554 -1.58 22.20 -25.74
C ALA A 554 -2.96 21.60 -25.47
N ALA A 555 -3.98 22.44 -25.22
CA ALA A 555 -5.36 21.98 -25.03
C ALA A 555 -5.89 21.22 -26.26
N GLY A 556 -5.53 21.66 -27.47
CA GLY A 556 -5.84 20.99 -28.72
C GLY A 556 -5.19 19.61 -28.84
N ARG A 557 -3.91 19.44 -28.45
CA ARG A 557 -3.25 18.12 -28.39
C ARG A 557 -3.95 17.14 -27.46
N HIS A 558 -4.52 17.63 -26.36
CA HIS A 558 -5.29 16.84 -25.39
C HIS A 558 -6.78 16.70 -25.76
N GLY A 559 -7.22 17.28 -26.88
CA GLY A 559 -8.62 17.22 -27.35
C GLY A 559 -9.61 18.04 -26.53
N GLN A 560 -9.15 19.05 -25.78
CA GLN A 560 -9.95 19.84 -24.84
C GLN A 560 -10.01 21.34 -25.19
N TRP A 561 -9.66 21.71 -26.43
CA TRP A 561 -9.87 23.06 -26.95
C TRP A 561 -11.19 23.14 -27.73
N ASP A 562 -12.28 23.32 -27.01
CA ASP A 562 -13.64 23.31 -27.53
C ASP A 562 -14.39 24.64 -27.28
N ALA A 563 -15.67 24.67 -27.64
CA ALA A 563 -16.53 25.84 -27.43
C ALA A 563 -16.69 26.18 -25.94
N HIS A 564 -16.64 25.17 -25.07
CA HIS A 564 -16.74 25.35 -23.62
C HIS A 564 -15.51 26.08 -23.06
N SER A 565 -14.30 25.58 -23.31
CA SER A 565 -13.04 26.22 -22.88
C SER A 565 -12.92 27.66 -23.40
N GLN A 566 -13.33 27.92 -24.65
CA GLN A 566 -13.37 29.26 -25.22
C GLN A 566 -14.34 30.19 -24.48
N HIS A 567 -15.53 29.69 -24.13
CA HIS A 567 -16.56 30.46 -23.45
C HIS A 567 -16.20 30.72 -21.98
N VAL A 568 -15.70 29.72 -21.26
CA VAL A 568 -15.21 29.86 -19.87
C VAL A 568 -14.08 30.88 -19.81
N ARG A 569 -13.14 30.86 -20.76
CA ARG A 569 -12.09 31.89 -20.86
C ARG A 569 -12.68 33.28 -21.11
N LYS A 570 -13.62 33.41 -22.04
CA LYS A 570 -14.31 34.69 -22.32
C LYS A 570 -14.99 35.25 -21.08
N LEU A 571 -15.74 34.41 -20.35
CA LEU A 571 -16.43 34.79 -19.11
C LEU A 571 -15.44 35.17 -18.01
N SER A 572 -14.38 34.38 -17.82
CA SER A 572 -13.31 34.66 -16.85
C SER A 572 -12.68 36.04 -17.07
N ARG A 573 -12.37 36.38 -18.33
CA ARG A 573 -11.85 37.71 -18.71
C ARG A 573 -12.83 38.83 -18.41
N ILE A 574 -14.12 38.64 -18.69
CA ILE A 574 -15.16 39.65 -18.41
C ILE A 574 -15.30 39.87 -16.90
N LEU A 575 -15.36 38.79 -16.11
CA LEU A 575 -15.44 38.86 -14.66
C LEU A 575 -14.22 39.58 -14.08
N PHE A 576 -13.02 39.22 -14.52
CA PHE A 576 -11.77 39.87 -14.10
C PHE A 576 -11.82 41.38 -14.36
N LYS A 577 -12.07 41.81 -15.59
CA LYS A 577 -12.08 43.25 -15.92
C LYS A 577 -13.21 44.01 -15.20
N LYS A 578 -14.41 43.42 -15.03
CA LYS A 578 -15.53 44.10 -14.34
C LYS A 578 -15.37 44.15 -12.81
N LEU A 579 -14.54 43.29 -12.22
CA LEU A 579 -14.28 43.23 -10.78
C LEU A 579 -12.90 43.81 -10.38
N GLU A 580 -12.21 44.47 -11.31
CA GLU A 580 -10.85 45.00 -11.14
C GLU A 580 -10.68 45.84 -9.87
N SER A 581 -11.66 46.70 -9.58
CA SER A 581 -11.66 47.57 -8.39
C SER A 581 -11.73 46.83 -7.06
N LEU A 582 -12.00 45.52 -7.06
CA LEU A 582 -12.11 44.69 -5.86
C LEU A 582 -10.89 43.83 -5.59
N HIS A 583 -10.12 43.49 -6.63
CA HIS A 583 -8.96 42.61 -6.50
C HIS A 583 -7.62 43.29 -6.77
N GLY A 584 -7.57 44.35 -7.59
CA GLY A 584 -6.34 45.08 -7.89
C GLY A 584 -5.24 44.22 -8.53
N MET A 585 -5.61 43.26 -9.36
CA MET A 585 -4.69 42.35 -10.06
C MET A 585 -4.37 42.90 -11.45
N ASP A 586 -3.19 42.60 -11.97
CA ASP A 586 -2.66 43.19 -13.21
C ASP A 586 -2.93 42.33 -14.47
N ASP A 587 -2.41 42.77 -15.62
CA ASP A 587 -2.58 42.04 -16.90
C ASP A 587 -1.82 40.70 -16.93
N THR A 588 -0.79 40.51 -16.09
CA THR A 588 -0.11 39.21 -15.94
C THR A 588 -1.04 38.22 -15.24
N ASP A 589 -1.73 38.66 -14.18
CA ASP A 589 -2.72 37.84 -13.50
C ASP A 589 -3.89 37.46 -14.42
N LEU A 590 -4.31 38.37 -15.30
CA LEU A 590 -5.32 38.07 -16.32
C LEU A 590 -4.82 37.02 -17.32
N LEU A 591 -3.58 37.15 -17.82
CA LEU A 591 -2.98 36.17 -18.71
C LEU A 591 -2.98 34.77 -18.06
N VAL A 592 -2.53 34.65 -16.81
CA VAL A 592 -2.50 33.37 -16.09
C VAL A 592 -3.90 32.79 -15.92
N LEU A 593 -4.91 33.61 -15.59
CA LEU A 593 -6.31 33.18 -15.52
C LEU A 593 -6.83 32.68 -16.88
N GLU A 594 -6.48 33.36 -17.98
CA GLU A 594 -6.88 32.93 -19.31
C GLU A 594 -6.19 31.63 -19.75
N CYS A 595 -4.91 31.44 -19.41
CA CYS A 595 -4.20 30.18 -19.63
C CYS A 595 -4.86 29.05 -18.82
N ALA A 596 -5.17 29.28 -17.55
CA ALA A 596 -5.88 28.32 -16.71
C ALA A 596 -7.26 27.97 -17.27
N ALA A 597 -8.04 28.97 -17.69
CA ALA A 597 -9.35 28.76 -18.30
C ALA A 597 -9.26 28.02 -19.64
N THR A 598 -8.20 28.24 -20.41
CA THR A 598 -7.93 27.51 -21.67
C THR A 598 -7.66 26.03 -21.41
N MET A 599 -6.98 25.70 -20.31
CA MET A 599 -6.49 24.35 -20.03
C MET A 599 -7.20 23.64 -18.87
N HIS A 600 -8.26 24.20 -18.29
CA HIS A 600 -8.83 23.70 -17.03
C HIS A 600 -9.29 22.24 -17.10
N ASP A 601 -9.72 21.80 -18.27
CA ASP A 601 -10.28 20.47 -18.53
C ASP A 601 -9.35 19.52 -19.32
N VAL A 602 -8.09 19.91 -19.58
CA VAL A 602 -7.13 19.06 -20.33
C VAL A 602 -6.93 17.67 -19.72
N GLY A 603 -7.15 17.52 -18.42
CA GLY A 603 -7.07 16.24 -17.71
C GLY A 603 -8.03 15.16 -18.19
N TRP A 604 -9.11 15.50 -18.91
CA TRP A 604 -9.99 14.49 -19.53
C TRP A 604 -9.25 13.56 -20.50
N ALA A 605 -8.12 14.00 -21.06
CA ALA A 605 -7.25 13.18 -21.89
C ALA A 605 -6.67 11.97 -21.15
N TRP A 606 -6.55 12.03 -19.82
CA TRP A 606 -6.07 10.94 -18.96
C TRP A 606 -7.22 10.21 -18.23
N GLY A 607 -8.48 10.46 -18.62
CA GLY A 607 -9.66 9.82 -18.06
C GLY A 607 -10.60 10.76 -17.30
N GLY A 608 -11.84 10.31 -17.06
CA GLY A 608 -12.91 11.17 -16.56
C GLY A 608 -13.00 11.35 -15.05
N GLN A 609 -12.58 10.36 -14.26
CA GLN A 609 -12.55 10.50 -12.82
C GLN A 609 -11.35 11.34 -12.40
N GLY A 610 -11.61 12.43 -11.67
CA GLY A 610 -10.55 13.26 -11.13
C GLY A 610 -9.80 14.12 -12.16
N HIS A 611 -10.35 14.37 -13.37
CA HIS A 611 -9.66 15.10 -14.44
C HIS A 611 -9.00 16.42 -13.99
N HIS A 612 -9.58 17.15 -13.04
CA HIS A 612 -9.01 18.39 -12.52
C HIS A 612 -7.62 18.19 -11.87
N ARG A 613 -7.35 17.01 -11.31
CA ARG A 613 -6.01 16.62 -10.84
C ARG A 613 -5.07 16.34 -12.01
N SER A 614 -5.53 15.60 -13.01
CA SER A 614 -4.77 15.34 -14.23
C SER A 614 -4.49 16.63 -15.03
N SER A 615 -5.38 17.63 -14.99
CA SER A 615 -5.15 18.95 -15.59
C SER A 615 -3.94 19.65 -14.94
N PHE A 616 -3.79 19.55 -13.62
CA PHE A 616 -2.60 20.04 -12.94
C PHE A 616 -1.32 19.36 -13.45
N ASP A 617 -1.35 18.02 -13.54
CA ASP A 617 -0.21 17.24 -14.01
C ASP A 617 0.19 17.65 -15.43
N LEU A 618 -0.78 17.63 -16.34
CA LEU A 618 -0.56 17.97 -17.75
C LEU A 618 -0.07 19.39 -17.93
N ILE A 619 -0.72 20.40 -17.34
CA ILE A 619 -0.28 21.80 -17.46
C ILE A 619 1.16 21.96 -16.95
N THR A 620 1.51 21.30 -15.85
CA THR A 620 2.86 21.39 -15.30
C THR A 620 3.90 20.72 -16.20
N MET A 621 3.51 19.65 -16.90
CA MET A 621 4.35 18.92 -17.85
C MET A 621 4.51 19.60 -19.20
N GLU A 622 3.59 20.50 -19.56
CA GLU A 622 3.69 21.25 -20.81
C GLU A 622 4.83 22.28 -20.79
N ARG A 623 5.47 22.43 -21.95
CA ARG A 623 6.43 23.49 -22.22
C ARG A 623 5.68 24.71 -22.73
N LEU A 624 5.32 25.61 -21.80
CA LEU A 624 4.68 26.89 -22.10
C LEU A 624 5.72 28.01 -22.10
N PRO A 625 5.61 29.03 -22.97
CA PRO A 625 6.53 30.15 -23.05
C PRO A 625 6.27 31.17 -21.91
N MET A 626 6.27 30.69 -20.67
CA MET A 626 6.05 31.49 -19.47
C MET A 626 6.90 30.97 -18.30
N PRO A 627 7.26 31.83 -17.34
CA PRO A 627 8.01 31.43 -16.15
C PRO A 627 7.32 30.29 -15.37
N SER A 628 8.13 29.44 -14.75
CA SER A 628 7.68 28.25 -14.01
C SER A 628 6.65 28.60 -12.92
N GLU A 629 6.81 29.75 -12.26
CA GLU A 629 5.89 30.23 -11.22
C GLU A 629 4.51 30.59 -11.79
N LEU A 630 4.45 31.24 -12.96
CA LEU A 630 3.17 31.58 -13.58
C LEU A 630 2.46 30.33 -14.10
N LYS A 631 3.22 29.37 -14.64
CA LYS A 631 2.69 28.07 -15.06
C LYS A 631 2.11 27.29 -13.88
N LEU A 632 2.80 27.26 -12.74
CA LEU A 632 2.31 26.65 -11.51
C LEU A 632 0.99 27.28 -11.05
N ARG A 633 0.89 28.62 -11.07
CA ARG A 633 -0.36 29.32 -10.73
C ARG A 633 -1.51 28.89 -11.66
N ALA A 634 -1.27 28.78 -12.97
CA ALA A 634 -2.28 28.28 -13.91
C ALA A 634 -2.70 26.83 -13.63
N ALA A 635 -1.73 25.95 -13.33
CA ALA A 635 -1.99 24.55 -12.97
C ALA A 635 -2.83 24.44 -11.68
N ILE A 636 -2.53 25.24 -10.66
CA ILE A 636 -3.30 25.29 -9.40
C ILE A 636 -4.73 25.80 -9.65
N MET A 637 -4.90 26.79 -10.54
CA MET A 637 -6.24 27.26 -10.92
C MET A 637 -7.05 26.14 -11.58
N ALA A 638 -6.47 25.45 -12.56
CA ALA A 638 -7.08 24.30 -13.20
C ALA A 638 -7.38 23.17 -12.18
N ARG A 639 -6.51 22.94 -11.20
CA ARG A 639 -6.74 21.95 -10.13
C ARG A 639 -8.00 22.22 -9.30
N TYR A 640 -8.29 23.49 -9.03
CA TYR A 640 -9.35 23.92 -8.12
C TYR A 640 -10.55 24.59 -8.81
N HIS A 641 -10.62 24.53 -10.15
CA HIS A 641 -11.76 25.02 -10.92
C HIS A 641 -13.07 24.29 -10.57
N ARG A 642 -12.97 23.04 -10.06
CA ARG A 642 -14.12 22.25 -9.58
C ARG A 642 -13.78 21.48 -8.30
N GLY A 643 -14.82 20.89 -7.71
CA GLY A 643 -14.70 20.12 -6.48
C GLY A 643 -14.35 21.00 -5.28
N SER A 644 -13.73 20.40 -4.27
CA SER A 644 -13.31 21.11 -3.06
C SER A 644 -12.22 22.11 -3.37
N GLY A 645 -12.37 23.34 -2.86
CA GLY A 645 -11.31 24.35 -2.91
C GLY A 645 -10.07 23.97 -2.09
N PRO A 646 -9.01 24.80 -2.16
CA PRO A 646 -7.80 24.58 -1.37
C PRO A 646 -8.15 24.62 0.13
N LYS A 647 -7.66 23.61 0.84
CA LYS A 647 -7.77 23.47 2.30
C LYS A 647 -6.65 24.27 2.97
N LYS A 648 -6.96 24.91 4.10
CA LYS A 648 -5.99 25.69 4.86
C LYS A 648 -4.84 24.81 5.34
N GLY A 649 -3.59 25.18 5.04
CA GLY A 649 -2.37 24.49 5.51
C GLY A 649 -2.01 23.19 4.79
N HIS A 650 -2.82 22.72 3.82
CA HIS A 650 -2.61 21.43 3.14
C HIS A 650 -3.09 21.45 1.68
N GLY A 651 -2.98 22.58 0.99
CA GLY A 651 -3.37 22.72 -0.41
C GLY A 651 -2.20 23.10 -1.30
N LEU A 652 -2.29 22.84 -2.60
CA LEU A 652 -1.27 23.25 -3.57
C LEU A 652 -1.03 24.77 -3.57
N ILE A 653 -2.00 25.54 -3.05
CA ILE A 653 -1.85 26.99 -2.86
C ILE A 653 -0.70 27.35 -1.91
N GLU A 654 -0.32 26.47 -0.97
CA GLU A 654 0.79 26.68 -0.03
C GLU A 654 2.15 26.55 -0.72
N LEU A 655 2.19 26.04 -1.97
CA LEU A 655 3.39 26.06 -2.79
C LEU A 655 3.71 27.47 -3.30
N LEU A 656 2.81 28.44 -3.16
CA LEU A 656 2.99 29.80 -3.67
C LEU A 656 3.38 30.77 -2.55
N PRO A 657 4.17 31.81 -2.86
CA PRO A 657 4.33 32.96 -1.97
C PRO A 657 2.97 33.56 -1.58
N LYS A 658 2.89 34.18 -0.40
CA LYS A 658 1.63 34.68 0.17
C LYS A 658 0.82 35.59 -0.78
N GLU A 659 1.49 36.48 -1.50
CA GLU A 659 0.82 37.38 -2.46
C GLU A 659 0.29 36.61 -3.69
N ASP A 660 1.08 35.70 -4.25
CA ASP A 660 0.65 34.85 -5.37
C ASP A 660 -0.47 33.88 -4.98
N ALA A 661 -0.42 33.34 -3.76
CA ALA A 661 -1.51 32.53 -3.20
C ALA A 661 -2.82 33.32 -3.15
N ARG A 662 -2.78 34.59 -2.70
CA ARG A 662 -3.96 35.46 -2.66
C ARG A 662 -4.51 35.76 -4.06
N ARG A 663 -3.64 36.13 -5.01
CA ARG A 663 -4.01 36.39 -6.42
C ARG A 663 -4.59 35.13 -7.08
N THR A 664 -4.01 33.97 -6.79
CA THR A 664 -4.45 32.68 -7.33
C THR A 664 -5.79 32.24 -6.75
N LEU A 665 -6.03 32.43 -5.44
CA LEU A 665 -7.34 32.18 -4.82
C LEU A 665 -8.45 33.04 -5.45
N MET A 666 -8.15 34.30 -5.72
CA MET A 666 -9.10 35.19 -6.39
C MET A 666 -9.36 34.73 -7.83
N SER A 667 -8.33 34.34 -8.57
CA SER A 667 -8.47 33.81 -9.92
C SER A 667 -9.27 32.50 -9.97
N ILE A 668 -9.06 31.59 -9.00
CA ILE A 668 -9.89 30.38 -8.83
C ILE A 668 -11.36 30.74 -8.62
N ALA A 669 -11.65 31.75 -7.79
CA ALA A 669 -13.02 32.19 -7.55
C ALA A 669 -13.69 32.68 -8.85
N LEU A 670 -12.97 33.47 -9.66
CA LEU A 670 -13.47 33.94 -10.95
C LEU A 670 -13.68 32.79 -11.94
N LEU A 671 -12.70 31.89 -12.05
CA LEU A 671 -12.75 30.72 -12.93
C LEU A 671 -13.94 29.81 -12.58
N ARG A 672 -14.16 29.53 -11.30
CA ARG A 672 -15.29 28.72 -10.81
C ARG A 672 -16.66 29.28 -11.16
N VAL A 673 -16.80 30.61 -11.07
CA VAL A 673 -18.02 31.32 -11.47
C VAL A 673 -18.20 31.26 -12.99
N ALA A 674 -17.14 31.49 -13.76
CA ALA A 674 -17.18 31.41 -15.22
C ALA A 674 -17.52 30.00 -15.74
N ASP A 675 -16.89 28.96 -15.18
CA ASP A 675 -17.14 27.56 -15.48
C ASP A 675 -18.57 27.14 -15.07
N GLY A 676 -19.04 27.57 -13.89
CA GLY A 676 -20.44 27.39 -13.51
C GLY A 676 -21.43 28.04 -14.48
N LEU A 677 -21.09 29.20 -15.03
CA LEU A 677 -21.90 29.90 -16.02
C LEU A 677 -21.91 29.25 -17.41
N ASP A 678 -21.08 28.25 -17.67
CA ASP A 678 -21.15 27.42 -18.88
C ASP A 678 -21.39 25.94 -18.56
N TYR A 679 -22.05 25.65 -17.43
CA TYR A 679 -22.30 24.28 -16.97
C TYR A 679 -23.02 23.39 -17.99
N GLY A 680 -23.93 23.94 -18.79
CA GLY A 680 -24.63 23.20 -19.85
C GLY A 680 -23.85 23.06 -21.16
N HIS A 681 -22.65 23.67 -21.28
CA HIS A 681 -21.84 23.72 -22.50
C HIS A 681 -22.58 24.30 -23.72
N GLY A 682 -23.65 25.08 -23.49
CA GLY A 682 -24.48 25.68 -24.54
C GLY A 682 -24.14 27.15 -24.83
N GLN A 683 -23.17 27.74 -24.12
CA GLN A 683 -22.74 29.14 -24.30
C GLN A 683 -23.86 30.17 -24.17
N VAL A 684 -24.86 29.87 -23.33
CA VAL A 684 -26.07 30.69 -23.14
C VAL A 684 -25.83 31.91 -22.25
N ALA A 685 -24.83 31.87 -21.36
CA ALA A 685 -24.58 32.95 -20.40
C ALA A 685 -23.85 34.13 -21.04
N GLU A 686 -24.43 35.33 -20.94
CA GLU A 686 -23.77 36.58 -21.31
C GLU A 686 -23.89 37.63 -20.20
N ILE A 687 -22.75 38.07 -19.67
CA ILE A 687 -22.68 39.06 -18.58
C ILE A 687 -22.86 40.48 -19.14
N GLY A 688 -23.95 41.15 -18.78
CA GLY A 688 -24.20 42.55 -19.13
C GLY A 688 -23.47 43.53 -18.20
N SER A 689 -23.83 43.50 -16.92
CA SER A 689 -23.26 44.40 -15.89
C SER A 689 -23.04 43.67 -14.57
N ILE A 690 -22.20 44.25 -13.71
CA ILE A 690 -22.00 43.75 -12.34
C ILE A 690 -22.27 44.92 -11.40
N LYS A 691 -23.11 44.70 -10.39
CA LYS A 691 -23.47 45.69 -9.38
C LYS A 691 -22.93 45.27 -8.04
N LYS A 692 -22.14 46.14 -7.39
CA LYS A 692 -21.67 45.96 -6.03
C LYS A 692 -22.66 46.59 -5.05
N GLY A 693 -23.18 45.80 -4.12
CA GLY A 693 -23.88 46.26 -2.93
C GLY A 693 -22.98 46.21 -1.68
N GLU A 694 -23.55 46.48 -0.52
CA GLU A 694 -22.81 46.48 0.76
C GLU A 694 -22.34 45.07 1.18
N GLU A 695 -23.20 44.06 1.04
CA GLU A 695 -22.90 42.67 1.45
C GLU A 695 -22.92 41.66 0.29
N LYS A 696 -23.09 42.15 -0.95
CA LYS A 696 -23.30 41.28 -2.12
C LYS A 696 -22.81 41.87 -3.44
N ILE A 697 -22.56 40.97 -4.38
CA ILE A 697 -22.29 41.28 -5.79
C ILE A 697 -23.37 40.62 -6.63
N THR A 698 -24.04 41.42 -7.46
CA THR A 698 -25.06 40.93 -8.40
C THR A 698 -24.50 40.96 -9.82
N ILE A 699 -24.38 39.78 -10.44
CA ILE A 699 -24.05 39.63 -11.87
C ILE A 699 -25.36 39.68 -12.66
N VAL A 700 -25.51 40.70 -13.52
CA VAL A 700 -26.69 40.86 -14.37
C VAL A 700 -26.44 40.17 -15.71
N LEU A 701 -27.21 39.12 -16.00
CA LEU A 701 -27.15 38.38 -17.26
C LEU A 701 -28.06 39.05 -18.31
N LYS A 702 -27.72 38.96 -19.59
CA LYS A 702 -28.56 39.55 -20.65
C LYS A 702 -29.88 38.81 -20.83
N ASP A 703 -29.87 37.49 -20.71
CA ASP A 703 -31.06 36.64 -20.75
C ASP A 703 -31.07 35.66 -19.56
N PRO A 704 -31.43 36.12 -18.36
CA PRO A 704 -31.39 35.29 -17.15
C PRO A 704 -32.38 34.12 -17.20
N ALA A 705 -33.44 34.21 -18.02
CA ALA A 705 -34.43 33.15 -18.16
C ALA A 705 -33.86 31.89 -18.84
N GLN A 706 -32.87 32.05 -19.72
CA GLN A 706 -32.19 30.94 -20.38
C GLN A 706 -31.04 30.34 -19.56
N CYS A 707 -30.61 31.01 -18.49
CA CYS A 707 -29.40 30.65 -17.73
C CYS A 707 -29.69 30.00 -16.37
N ILE A 708 -30.88 29.41 -16.17
CA ILE A 708 -31.31 28.92 -14.85
C ILE A 708 -30.33 27.86 -14.31
N ALA A 709 -29.90 26.92 -15.15
CA ALA A 709 -28.99 25.84 -14.76
C ALA A 709 -27.58 26.38 -14.47
N GLU A 710 -27.10 27.30 -15.30
CA GLU A 710 -25.81 27.99 -15.23
C GLU A 710 -25.71 28.83 -13.95
N VAL A 711 -26.76 29.59 -13.63
CA VAL A 711 -26.88 30.37 -12.40
C VAL A 711 -26.81 29.46 -11.18
N GLN A 712 -27.58 28.37 -11.17
CA GLN A 712 -27.55 27.43 -10.04
C GLN A 712 -26.18 26.76 -9.90
N ALA A 713 -25.54 26.37 -11.00
CA ALA A 713 -24.21 25.76 -10.99
C ALA A 713 -23.14 26.75 -10.50
N SER A 714 -23.17 27.99 -10.99
CA SER A 714 -22.27 29.05 -10.54
C SER A 714 -22.45 29.39 -9.06
N LEU A 715 -23.69 29.42 -8.55
CA LEU A 715 -23.95 29.64 -7.12
C LEU A 715 -23.38 28.50 -6.28
N ARG A 716 -23.53 27.24 -6.70
CA ARG A 716 -22.92 26.08 -6.03
C ARG A 716 -21.39 26.14 -6.00
N LYS A 717 -20.76 26.75 -7.01
CA LYS A 717 -19.29 26.91 -7.11
C LYS A 717 -18.77 28.23 -6.49
N SER A 718 -19.63 29.05 -5.87
CA SER A 718 -19.30 30.39 -5.37
C SER A 718 -18.64 30.42 -3.98
N ASP A 719 -18.37 29.27 -3.37
CA ASP A 719 -17.81 29.14 -2.02
C ASP A 719 -16.49 29.90 -1.85
N ILE A 720 -15.56 29.75 -2.80
CA ILE A 720 -14.26 30.45 -2.77
C ILE A 720 -14.45 31.94 -3.02
N PHE A 721 -15.38 32.32 -3.90
CA PHE A 721 -15.70 33.72 -4.19
C PHE A 721 -16.17 34.45 -2.94
N GLN A 722 -17.15 33.88 -2.24
CA GLN A 722 -17.68 34.45 -1.00
C GLN A 722 -16.61 34.51 0.09
N ARG A 723 -15.75 33.48 0.19
CA ARG A 723 -14.66 33.44 1.16
C ARG A 723 -13.58 34.50 0.91
N VAL A 724 -13.21 34.75 -0.34
CA VAL A 724 -12.12 35.68 -0.70
C VAL A 724 -12.59 37.13 -0.65
N LEU A 725 -13.82 37.42 -1.10
CA LEU A 725 -14.35 38.78 -1.15
C LEU A 725 -15.15 39.19 0.09
N GLY A 726 -15.65 38.23 0.88
CA GLY A 726 -16.58 38.49 1.98
C GLY A 726 -17.96 38.98 1.51
N LEU A 727 -18.30 38.77 0.23
CA LEU A 727 -19.55 39.25 -0.38
C LEU A 727 -20.33 38.07 -0.96
N ARG A 728 -21.65 38.05 -0.76
CA ARG A 728 -22.55 37.06 -1.36
C ARG A 728 -22.64 37.25 -2.87
N LEU A 729 -22.69 36.15 -3.63
CA LEU A 729 -22.91 36.19 -5.07
C LEU A 729 -24.40 36.02 -5.39
N GLU A 730 -24.94 36.91 -6.22
CA GLU A 730 -26.31 36.84 -6.74
C GLU A 730 -26.32 37.05 -8.26
N PHE A 731 -27.40 36.59 -8.91
CA PHE A 731 -27.65 36.78 -10.33
C PHE A 731 -28.99 37.48 -10.55
N ALA A 732 -29.07 38.34 -11.56
CA ALA A 732 -30.27 39.10 -11.92
C ALA A 732 -30.47 39.16 -13.44
#